data_AF-A0A1Z5JAD8-F1
#
_entry.id   AF-A0A1Z5JAD8-F1
#
_cell.length_a   1.000
_cell.length_b   1.000
_cell.length_c   1.000
_cell.angle_alpha   90.00
_cell.angle_beta   90.00
_cell.angle_gamma   90.00
#
_symmetry.space_group_name_H-M   'P 1'
#
loop_
_entity.id
_entity.type
_entity.pdbx_description
1 polymer ?
#
loop_
_entity_poly.entity_id
_entity_poly.type
_entity_poly.pdbx_seq_one_letter_code
_entity_poly.pdbx_strand_id
1 'polypeptide(L)'
;MLRPWASLLLLMSTSFVPQTRAFTLLYTALPHRYHKHVNPYHHASRQQFNRYLSVDAFATEYMDLNQPMAMSTGHSSHSNLVEALQEAVTMALRSLPIATEDQPLKVDLAMVSVSSLYDGGTQQPSTLTVPTILAAASAYNVQIQNLIGSSVAGCIGSAPAVQTADQPNIIIQACDTVEYEGIPAVIITMAIFPDTTVRTFHLEDLPDDDMVQLDATEWKKEVGLLPRSAAAEDTLDQLPTSFLLVPSPAFSTQVDALLLGLETYFPQCTIVGGIASTVSSLSRAKLYQWSAHSSNPTFHTNGCIGVILQGDVQIQTMTAQGAKAVGGIYQILKGEDSTINAIVLDEAATEALKDAEESAEEEDDEDDEVDEKDMDVKARQAQAYAKARIPKPVLAEANFLMRTLSDDDQAFMRRTLLIGLEQQQGPMTARTVSELLRLAEGQGHRFTVHQVATAGMKDGSVTLPLGKVNITPGNRMRFFVRESEFAKKEIEALWIGYKKRLLGEQFAAEEDKPKVKFEAAGCLIIPTLDRGSKFFQGKQYYESSTAARMLPSVSCISGFFSNGVLLSGTTIQGSATGYFLFGSYSGRAIYNPIDAKKESSNTKESSDDENDGDDAATKIGPQTLASKAPRGEDGELILKRREIHSGRALTVSTVEWSVAEKTAVASSALEEFMWEKETEVDRFRERVPLANLVSQCRLSATDPTMPKPRDFVASLKSAAQNDQFIIIPEFKKSDPVGGSLRRRYDLAKLSRTFVQAGAPAMAVNCDPIFFGGSLSDIQTVREETAKAALDMMSEDGVVVPPVLAMDLILYPYQLYKLRLAGADAISLIAGALAAKDLLYLSKIAASLQFQVFVKVTSEVQMRAVMTLEKGSIHGLIFSNRLLEDYMYDLTGAQALSLLKSDTFEELKERHGDIQFLVQGRVGLIGDDATDYVKQIKEAGATGAIVGSCLADKDAIVTMETLRNV
;
A
#
# COMPACT_ATOMS: atom_id res chain seq x y z
N MET A 1 8.34 80.44 -3.25
CA MET A 1 9.50 80.32 -4.16
C MET A 1 9.38 78.95 -4.81
N LEU A 2 9.19 78.71 -6.10
CA LEU A 2 8.91 79.44 -7.34
C LEU A 2 7.86 78.53 -8.03
N ARG A 3 6.60 78.95 -8.12
CA ARG A 3 5.95 79.55 -9.30
C ARG A 3 5.42 78.52 -10.34
N PRO A 4 4.29 78.83 -11.00
CA PRO A 4 3.04 78.09 -10.77
C PRO A 4 2.18 77.97 -12.06
N TRP A 5 0.86 77.76 -11.91
CA TRP A 5 -0.20 78.06 -12.92
C TRP A 5 -0.22 77.14 -14.14
N ALA A 6 -1.33 76.86 -14.82
CA ALA A 6 -2.72 77.24 -14.72
C ALA A 6 -3.43 76.42 -15.81
N SER A 7 -4.70 76.10 -15.56
CA SER A 7 -5.79 76.21 -16.54
C SER A 7 -5.68 75.49 -17.89
N LEU A 8 -6.66 74.65 -18.17
CA LEU A 8 -7.80 74.92 -19.07
C LEU A 8 -8.40 73.55 -19.40
N LEU A 9 -9.64 73.27 -18.98
CA LEU A 9 -10.89 73.63 -19.68
C LEU A 9 -11.04 72.83 -21.00
N LEU A 10 -12.17 72.28 -21.38
CA LEU A 10 -13.57 72.72 -21.25
C LEU A 10 -14.44 71.43 -21.41
N LEU A 11 -15.40 71.16 -20.52
CA LEU A 11 -16.84 71.48 -20.65
C LEU A 11 -17.55 70.62 -21.72
N MET A 12 -18.83 70.26 -21.64
CA MET A 12 -19.91 70.35 -20.66
C MET A 12 -20.98 69.38 -21.25
N SER A 13 -21.65 68.56 -20.45
CA SER A 13 -22.94 68.88 -19.85
C SER A 13 -24.00 69.36 -20.83
N THR A 14 -25.20 68.82 -20.62
CA THR A 14 -26.49 69.48 -20.77
C THR A 14 -26.94 69.80 -22.19
N SER A 15 -27.95 69.05 -22.67
CA SER A 15 -29.33 69.56 -22.72
C SER A 15 -30.08 69.13 -23.99
N PHE A 16 -31.32 68.69 -23.73
CA PHE A 16 -32.48 69.00 -24.58
C PHE A 16 -32.55 68.37 -25.99
N VAL A 17 -33.27 67.24 -26.07
CA VAL A 17 -34.65 67.12 -26.62
C VAL A 17 -35.21 68.41 -27.28
N PRO A 18 -36.04 68.39 -28.35
CA PRO A 18 -36.66 67.31 -29.16
C PRO A 18 -36.40 67.56 -30.68
N GLN A 19 -37.04 67.03 -31.71
CA GLN A 19 -38.38 66.51 -31.98
C GLN A 19 -38.32 65.98 -33.41
N THR A 20 -38.76 64.76 -33.72
CA THR A 20 -40.05 64.41 -34.36
C THR A 20 -39.80 63.02 -34.96
N ARG A 21 -40.70 62.05 -35.02
CA ARG A 21 -42.16 61.96 -35.02
C ARG A 21 -42.42 60.45 -34.80
N ALA A 22 -43.34 60.06 -33.93
CA ALA A 22 -44.69 59.64 -34.34
C ALA A 22 -44.92 58.12 -34.14
N PHE A 23 -45.92 57.86 -33.28
CA PHE A 23 -46.86 56.73 -33.20
C PHE A 23 -46.55 55.54 -32.27
N THR A 24 -47.20 55.41 -31.08
CA THR A 24 -48.63 55.05 -30.74
C THR A 24 -48.78 53.51 -30.73
N LEU A 25 -49.21 52.74 -29.70
CA LEU A 25 -50.22 52.78 -28.61
C LEU A 25 -49.73 51.93 -27.39
N LEU A 26 -49.99 52.20 -26.09
CA LEU A 26 -51.25 52.16 -25.27
C LEU A 26 -51.80 50.72 -25.05
N TYR A 27 -51.86 50.11 -23.85
CA TYR A 27 -52.78 50.36 -22.70
C TYR A 27 -52.26 49.66 -21.39
N THR A 28 -51.99 50.35 -20.27
CA THR A 28 -52.74 50.47 -18.96
C THR A 28 -53.04 49.15 -18.19
N ALA A 29 -53.02 48.99 -16.86
CA ALA A 29 -53.17 49.89 -15.71
C ALA A 29 -52.64 49.25 -14.37
N LEU A 30 -52.26 50.14 -13.45
CA LEU A 30 -51.87 50.04 -12.02
C LEU A 30 -53.01 49.57 -11.05
N PRO A 31 -52.90 49.54 -9.68
CA PRO A 31 -51.76 49.68 -8.72
C PRO A 31 -51.81 48.79 -7.42
N HIS A 32 -50.80 49.00 -6.54
CA HIS A 32 -50.76 48.88 -5.05
C HIS A 32 -50.41 47.50 -4.44
N ARG A 33 -49.57 47.35 -3.40
CA ARG A 33 -48.81 48.27 -2.51
C ARG A 33 -47.81 47.43 -1.67
N TYR A 34 -46.65 48.02 -1.35
CA TYR A 34 -45.73 47.74 -0.23
C TYR A 34 -45.04 46.36 -0.07
N HIS A 35 -43.83 46.21 -0.62
CA HIS A 35 -42.57 46.22 0.14
C HIS A 35 -41.39 46.38 -0.84
N LYS A 36 -40.38 47.16 -0.45
CA LYS A 36 -39.24 47.58 -1.29
C LYS A 36 -38.27 46.41 -1.56
N HIS A 37 -38.04 46.23 -2.86
CA HIS A 37 -36.97 45.57 -3.61
C HIS A 37 -36.72 44.06 -3.43
N VAL A 38 -37.48 43.33 -4.24
CA VAL A 38 -37.26 41.97 -4.75
C VAL A 38 -37.22 42.07 -6.29
N ASN A 39 -36.29 41.31 -6.92
CA ASN A 39 -36.38 40.65 -8.24
C ASN A 39 -36.37 41.47 -9.56
N PRO A 40 -36.27 40.86 -10.78
CA PRO A 40 -36.56 39.44 -11.12
C PRO A 40 -35.75 38.66 -12.18
N TYR A 41 -35.76 37.33 -11.95
CA TYR A 41 -36.06 36.18 -12.84
C TYR A 41 -35.27 35.90 -14.14
N HIS A 42 -34.53 34.78 -14.06
CA HIS A 42 -34.73 33.54 -14.82
C HIS A 42 -35.77 33.47 -15.96
N HIS A 43 -35.32 32.76 -17.00
CA HIS A 43 -36.08 31.99 -17.99
C HIS A 43 -36.88 32.73 -19.07
N ALA A 44 -36.20 32.94 -20.20
CA ALA A 44 -36.51 32.31 -21.49
C ALA A 44 -35.63 32.99 -22.56
N SER A 45 -34.94 32.34 -23.50
CA SER A 45 -34.82 30.94 -23.85
C SER A 45 -33.96 30.89 -25.13
N ARG A 46 -32.99 29.98 -25.18
CA ARG A 46 -32.74 29.10 -26.34
C ARG A 46 -32.37 29.68 -27.72
N GLN A 47 -31.80 30.88 -27.86
CA GLN A 47 -31.35 31.35 -29.19
C GLN A 47 -29.96 31.97 -29.33
N GLN A 48 -29.18 32.17 -28.26
CA GLN A 48 -27.83 32.78 -28.38
C GLN A 48 -26.67 31.87 -27.96
N PHE A 49 -26.95 30.62 -27.57
CA PHE A 49 -25.91 29.63 -27.20
C PHE A 49 -25.52 28.68 -28.37
N ASN A 50 -26.18 28.79 -29.54
CA ASN A 50 -25.92 27.95 -30.74
C ASN A 50 -25.18 28.69 -31.87
N ARG A 51 -24.22 29.57 -31.55
CA ARG A 51 -23.49 30.31 -32.60
C ARG A 51 -21.95 30.28 -32.51
N TYR A 52 -21.39 29.44 -31.63
CA TYR A 52 -19.94 29.17 -31.55
C TYR A 52 -19.57 27.72 -31.83
N LEU A 53 -20.35 27.06 -32.69
CA LEU A 53 -19.97 25.82 -33.36
C LEU A 53 -20.18 26.01 -34.86
N SER A 54 -19.17 26.56 -35.51
CA SER A 54 -18.92 26.28 -36.92
C SER A 54 -17.42 26.06 -37.07
N VAL A 55 -17.10 24.80 -37.31
CA VAL A 55 -15.92 24.31 -38.00
C VAL A 55 -15.68 25.16 -39.26
N ASP A 56 -14.41 25.34 -39.61
CA ASP A 56 -13.88 26.06 -40.79
C ASP A 56 -13.76 27.59 -40.70
N ALA A 57 -12.67 28.06 -40.08
CA ALA A 57 -11.92 29.23 -40.56
C ALA A 57 -10.65 29.49 -39.71
N PHE A 58 -9.61 28.66 -39.84
CA PHE A 58 -8.20 29.06 -39.64
C PHE A 58 -7.30 27.98 -40.24
N ALA A 59 -7.39 27.81 -41.56
CA ALA A 59 -6.47 27.00 -42.34
C ALA A 59 -5.77 27.92 -43.36
N THR A 60 -4.66 28.52 -42.94
CA THR A 60 -3.59 28.92 -43.87
C THR A 60 -2.29 29.16 -43.10
N GLU A 61 -1.29 28.33 -43.43
CA GLU A 61 0.14 28.45 -43.15
C GLU A 61 0.59 28.36 -41.69
N TYR A 62 0.94 27.16 -41.21
CA TYR A 62 2.22 26.80 -40.54
C TYR A 62 2.23 25.26 -40.33
N MET A 63 3.42 24.66 -40.44
CA MET A 63 3.84 23.24 -40.37
C MET A 63 2.93 22.21 -39.66
N ASP A 64 2.96 20.95 -40.12
CA ASP A 64 2.33 19.73 -39.54
C ASP A 64 2.42 19.62 -38.00
N LEU A 65 1.52 20.29 -37.28
CA LEU A 65 1.48 20.36 -35.80
C LEU A 65 0.35 19.51 -35.16
N ASN A 66 -0.31 18.66 -35.93
CA ASN A 66 -1.59 18.04 -35.54
C ASN A 66 -1.50 16.71 -34.76
N GLN A 67 -0.32 16.19 -34.42
CA GLN A 67 -0.21 14.97 -33.62
C GLN A 67 -0.11 15.28 -32.12
N PRO A 68 -1.07 14.81 -31.29
CA PRO A 68 -1.01 15.02 -29.85
C PRO A 68 0.07 14.15 -29.20
N MET A 69 0.63 14.62 -28.08
CA MET A 69 1.47 13.77 -27.23
C MET A 69 0.63 12.68 -26.58
N ALA A 70 1.15 11.46 -26.48
CA ALA A 70 0.43 10.36 -25.87
C ALA A 70 1.38 9.43 -25.11
N MET A 71 0.95 8.96 -23.95
CA MET A 71 1.58 7.83 -23.26
C MET A 71 0.52 6.81 -22.89
N SER A 72 0.87 5.54 -23.01
CA SER A 72 0.00 4.43 -22.65
C SER A 72 0.79 3.33 -21.97
N THR A 73 0.13 2.64 -21.05
CA THR A 73 0.72 1.50 -20.35
C THR A 73 -0.16 0.26 -20.53
N GLY A 74 0.49 -0.88 -20.71
CA GLY A 74 -0.13 -2.18 -20.67
C GLY A 74 0.65 -3.08 -19.72
N HIS A 75 -0.07 -4.00 -19.09
CA HIS A 75 0.50 -4.91 -18.12
C HIS A 75 -0.07 -6.32 -18.30
N SER A 76 0.67 -7.32 -17.84
CA SER A 76 0.20 -8.70 -17.72
C SER A 76 0.89 -9.39 -16.56
N SER A 77 0.18 -10.31 -15.91
CA SER A 77 0.73 -11.20 -14.87
C SER A 77 0.76 -12.66 -15.34
N HIS A 78 0.70 -12.89 -16.65
CA HIS A 78 0.71 -14.23 -17.23
C HIS A 78 2.01 -14.97 -16.91
N SER A 79 1.93 -16.27 -16.60
CA SER A 79 3.10 -17.07 -16.18
C SER A 79 4.11 -17.31 -17.31
N ASN A 80 3.65 -17.32 -18.56
CA ASN A 80 4.48 -17.40 -19.76
C ASN A 80 4.89 -16.01 -20.26
N LEU A 81 6.18 -15.78 -20.44
CA LEU A 81 6.73 -14.48 -20.84
C LEU A 81 6.20 -14.00 -22.20
N VAL A 82 6.08 -14.90 -23.19
CA VAL A 82 5.65 -14.52 -24.55
C VAL A 82 4.19 -14.05 -24.55
N GLU A 83 3.32 -14.81 -23.88
CA GLU A 83 1.90 -14.46 -23.74
C GLU A 83 1.74 -13.18 -22.92
N ALA A 84 2.52 -13.03 -21.83
CA ALA A 84 2.53 -11.81 -21.02
C ALA A 84 2.92 -10.56 -21.84
N LEU A 85 3.95 -10.67 -22.68
CA LEU A 85 4.40 -9.58 -23.56
C LEU A 85 3.34 -9.23 -24.61
N GLN A 86 2.70 -10.23 -25.23
CA GLN A 86 1.66 -10.02 -26.23
C GLN A 86 0.41 -9.34 -25.62
N GLU A 87 -0.03 -9.81 -24.45
CA GLU A 87 -1.16 -9.23 -23.73
C GLU A 87 -0.86 -7.79 -23.31
N ALA A 88 0.32 -7.54 -22.73
CA ALA A 88 0.73 -6.20 -22.30
C ALA A 88 0.83 -5.23 -23.49
N VAL A 89 1.40 -5.65 -24.64
CA VAL A 89 1.44 -4.83 -25.86
C VAL A 89 0.02 -4.53 -26.34
N THR A 90 -0.84 -5.54 -26.44
CA THR A 90 -2.23 -5.37 -26.89
C THR A 90 -2.98 -4.38 -26.01
N MET A 91 -2.78 -4.46 -24.69
CA MET A 91 -3.40 -3.55 -23.73
C MET A 91 -2.89 -2.11 -23.88
N ALA A 92 -1.59 -1.91 -24.05
CA ALA A 92 -1.01 -0.58 -24.27
C ALA A 92 -1.55 0.06 -25.56
N LEU A 93 -1.66 -0.71 -26.65
CA LEU A 93 -2.13 -0.21 -27.93
C LEU A 93 -3.60 0.25 -27.90
N ARG A 94 -4.45 -0.36 -27.06
CA ARG A 94 -5.87 0.04 -26.93
C ARG A 94 -6.08 1.47 -26.43
N SER A 95 -5.08 2.06 -25.78
CA SER A 95 -5.17 3.40 -25.19
C SER A 95 -4.34 4.44 -25.95
N LEU A 96 -3.75 4.07 -27.09
CA LEU A 96 -3.08 4.97 -28.03
C LEU A 96 -4.02 5.33 -29.20
N PRO A 97 -3.71 6.39 -29.98
CA PRO A 97 -4.40 6.68 -31.23
C PRO A 97 -4.39 5.46 -32.17
N ILE A 98 -5.50 5.25 -32.90
CA ILE A 98 -5.64 4.12 -33.82
C ILE A 98 -4.79 4.36 -35.06
N ALA A 99 -3.96 3.38 -35.45
CA ALA A 99 -3.23 3.39 -36.70
C ALA A 99 -4.20 3.24 -37.89
N THR A 100 -4.02 4.01 -38.96
CA THR A 100 -4.78 3.86 -40.20
C THR A 100 -4.10 2.86 -41.13
N GLU A 101 -4.83 2.28 -42.09
CA GLU A 101 -4.23 1.31 -43.04
C GLU A 101 -3.12 1.96 -43.89
N ASP A 102 -3.25 3.26 -44.20
CA ASP A 102 -2.32 4.00 -45.06
C ASP A 102 -1.15 4.64 -44.31
N GLN A 103 -1.23 4.82 -42.98
CA GLN A 103 -0.16 5.43 -42.18
C GLN A 103 0.07 4.66 -40.86
N PRO A 104 1.24 4.01 -40.69
CA PRO A 104 1.56 3.32 -39.44
C PRO A 104 1.72 4.31 -38.29
N LEU A 105 1.23 3.95 -37.11
CA LEU A 105 1.46 4.72 -35.90
C LEU A 105 2.93 4.56 -35.48
N LYS A 106 3.65 5.68 -35.34
CA LYS A 106 5.03 5.68 -34.86
C LYS A 106 5.05 5.88 -33.34
N VAL A 107 5.68 4.96 -32.63
CA VAL A 107 5.95 5.05 -31.19
C VAL A 107 7.42 5.39 -31.01
N ASP A 108 7.71 6.56 -30.47
CA ASP A 108 9.08 7.09 -30.37
C ASP A 108 9.91 6.33 -29.32
N LEU A 109 9.27 5.93 -28.23
CA LEU A 109 9.90 5.19 -27.13
C LEU A 109 8.95 4.13 -26.55
N ALA A 110 9.44 2.89 -26.46
CA ALA A 110 8.84 1.83 -25.65
C ALA A 110 9.75 1.50 -24.46
N MET A 111 9.22 1.60 -23.24
CA MET A 111 9.90 1.23 -22.01
C MET A 111 9.30 -0.05 -21.45
N VAL A 112 10.14 -1.04 -21.15
CA VAL A 112 9.70 -2.37 -20.76
C VAL A 112 10.31 -2.77 -19.43
N SER A 113 9.45 -3.15 -18.48
CA SER A 113 9.84 -3.70 -17.19
C SER A 113 9.37 -5.15 -17.10
N VAL A 114 10.32 -6.09 -17.11
CA VAL A 114 10.04 -7.52 -17.03
C VAL A 114 10.39 -8.01 -15.63
N SER A 115 9.50 -8.73 -14.96
CA SER A 115 9.83 -9.31 -13.67
C SER A 115 11.03 -10.26 -13.78
N SER A 116 12.04 -10.06 -12.93
CA SER A 116 13.21 -10.94 -12.82
C SER A 116 12.84 -12.38 -12.43
N LEU A 117 11.59 -12.65 -12.06
CA LEU A 117 11.07 -14.00 -11.84
C LEU A 117 10.97 -14.83 -13.13
N TYR A 118 10.94 -14.21 -14.31
CA TYR A 118 11.02 -14.94 -15.58
C TYR A 118 12.42 -15.50 -15.87
N ASP A 119 13.47 -15.04 -15.19
CA ASP A 119 14.86 -15.46 -15.44
C ASP A 119 15.18 -16.89 -14.95
N GLY A 120 14.31 -17.52 -14.16
CA GLY A 120 14.51 -18.88 -13.63
C GLY A 120 14.05 -20.02 -14.54
N GLY A 121 13.40 -19.74 -15.68
CA GLY A 121 12.80 -20.75 -16.57
C GLY A 121 13.71 -21.25 -17.71
N THR A 122 13.19 -22.15 -18.56
CA THR A 122 13.85 -22.60 -19.81
C THR A 122 13.85 -21.53 -20.92
N GLN A 123 13.07 -20.47 -20.75
CA GLN A 123 13.02 -19.31 -21.64
C GLN A 123 14.09 -18.31 -21.20
N GLN A 124 14.95 -17.84 -22.10
CA GLN A 124 15.87 -16.74 -21.81
C GLN A 124 15.16 -15.40 -22.12
N PRO A 125 14.79 -14.58 -21.11
CA PRO A 125 14.02 -13.36 -21.34
C PRO A 125 14.74 -12.38 -22.26
N SER A 126 16.06 -12.25 -22.10
CA SER A 126 16.91 -11.44 -22.98
C SER A 126 16.62 -11.70 -24.45
N THR A 127 16.67 -12.93 -24.93
CA THR A 127 16.52 -13.18 -26.38
C THR A 127 15.09 -13.07 -26.90
N LEU A 128 14.07 -13.09 -26.04
CA LEU A 128 12.66 -13.18 -26.44
C LEU A 128 11.90 -11.86 -26.30
N THR A 129 12.26 -11.01 -25.33
CA THR A 129 11.50 -9.80 -24.98
C THR A 129 11.35 -8.85 -26.17
N VAL A 130 12.47 -8.41 -26.75
CA VAL A 130 12.43 -7.42 -27.83
C VAL A 130 11.75 -7.97 -29.10
N PRO A 131 12.12 -9.14 -29.64
CA PRO A 131 11.46 -9.66 -30.85
C PRO A 131 9.96 -9.87 -30.68
N THR A 132 9.51 -10.32 -29.51
CA THR A 132 8.08 -10.55 -29.24
C THR A 132 7.30 -9.24 -29.24
N ILE A 133 7.84 -8.19 -28.62
CA ILE A 133 7.20 -6.86 -28.59
C ILE A 133 7.09 -6.27 -29.99
N LEU A 134 8.18 -6.34 -30.76
CA LEU A 134 8.20 -5.81 -32.13
C LEU A 134 7.22 -6.57 -33.04
N ALA A 135 7.17 -7.90 -32.93
CA ALA A 135 6.22 -8.72 -33.68
C ALA A 135 4.77 -8.39 -33.30
N ALA A 136 4.46 -8.29 -32.00
CA ALA A 136 3.13 -7.95 -31.51
C ALA A 136 2.69 -6.53 -31.96
N ALA A 137 3.56 -5.53 -31.89
CA ALA A 137 3.26 -4.17 -32.34
C ALA A 137 3.04 -4.10 -33.87
N SER A 138 3.87 -4.81 -34.65
CA SER A 138 3.75 -4.84 -36.11
C SER A 138 2.42 -5.41 -36.60
N ALA A 139 1.82 -6.35 -35.85
CA ALA A 139 0.51 -6.92 -36.16
C ALA A 139 -0.64 -5.89 -36.12
N TYR A 140 -0.43 -4.75 -35.43
CA TYR A 140 -1.40 -3.65 -35.33
C TYR A 140 -1.00 -2.42 -36.16
N ASN A 141 -0.11 -2.57 -37.14
CA ASN A 141 0.44 -1.48 -37.96
C ASN A 141 1.15 -0.38 -37.11
N VAL A 142 1.81 -0.78 -36.02
CA VAL A 142 2.57 0.12 -35.13
C VAL A 142 4.07 -0.10 -35.29
N GLN A 143 4.82 1.00 -35.45
CA GLN A 143 6.27 1.00 -35.61
C GLN A 143 6.94 1.65 -34.39
N ILE A 144 7.59 0.82 -33.57
CA ILE A 144 8.42 1.28 -32.46
C ILE A 144 9.77 1.77 -33.02
N GLN A 145 10.21 2.97 -32.63
CA GLN A 145 11.49 3.55 -33.05
C GLN A 145 12.63 3.18 -32.12
N ASN A 146 12.38 3.25 -30.81
CA ASN A 146 13.35 2.89 -29.77
C ASN A 146 12.66 2.06 -28.69
N LEU A 147 13.35 1.03 -28.20
CA LEU A 147 12.90 0.20 -27.10
C LEU A 147 14.01 0.08 -26.07
N ILE A 148 13.69 0.39 -24.82
CA ILE A 148 14.55 0.14 -23.67
C ILE A 148 13.82 -0.68 -22.62
N GLY A 149 14.56 -1.32 -21.73
CA GLY A 149 13.95 -1.95 -20.58
C GLY A 149 14.93 -2.58 -19.63
N SER A 150 14.39 -3.11 -18.54
CA SER A 150 15.18 -3.89 -17.60
C SER A 150 14.37 -5.02 -16.96
N SER A 151 15.07 -6.03 -16.45
CA SER A 151 14.48 -6.96 -15.50
C SER A 151 14.40 -6.31 -14.12
N VAL A 152 13.23 -6.32 -13.49
CA VAL A 152 12.95 -5.63 -12.22
C VAL A 152 12.39 -6.58 -11.15
N ALA A 153 12.44 -6.22 -9.86
CA ALA A 153 11.86 -7.03 -8.79
C ALA A 153 10.33 -6.87 -8.68
N GLY A 154 9.80 -5.76 -9.17
CA GLY A 154 8.37 -5.50 -9.24
C GLY A 154 8.06 -4.38 -10.23
N CYS A 155 6.84 -4.38 -10.74
CA CYS A 155 6.40 -3.46 -11.80
C CYS A 155 5.13 -2.71 -11.36
N ILE A 156 4.96 -1.47 -11.82
CA ILE A 156 3.79 -0.61 -11.59
C ILE A 156 3.16 -0.27 -12.93
N GLY A 157 1.84 -0.41 -13.04
CA GLY A 157 1.11 -0.14 -14.28
C GLY A 157 -0.27 0.42 -14.01
N SER A 158 -0.96 0.76 -15.10
CA SER A 158 -2.33 1.26 -15.06
C SER A 158 -3.24 0.51 -16.02
N ALA A 159 -4.50 0.38 -15.63
CA ALA A 159 -5.59 -0.15 -16.42
C ALA A 159 -6.67 0.93 -16.60
N PRO A 160 -7.29 1.08 -17.78
CA PRO A 160 -8.37 2.04 -17.95
C PRO A 160 -9.50 1.80 -16.94
N ALA A 161 -9.95 2.84 -16.23
CA ALA A 161 -11.03 2.71 -15.26
C ALA A 161 -12.35 2.36 -15.99
N VAL A 162 -12.98 1.25 -15.63
CA VAL A 162 -14.28 0.83 -16.20
C VAL A 162 -15.39 1.56 -15.44
N GLN A 163 -16.15 2.44 -16.11
CA GLN A 163 -17.33 3.05 -15.51
C GLN A 163 -18.43 2.00 -15.32
N THR A 164 -18.70 1.62 -14.07
CA THR A 164 -19.93 0.91 -13.70
C THR A 164 -21.05 1.95 -13.49
N ALA A 165 -22.21 1.74 -14.12
CA ALA A 165 -23.32 2.70 -14.16
C ALA A 165 -23.95 3.06 -12.79
N ASP A 166 -23.58 2.38 -11.70
CA ASP A 166 -24.28 2.46 -10.40
C ASP A 166 -23.74 3.51 -9.40
N GLN A 167 -22.79 4.38 -9.78
CA GLN A 167 -22.27 5.41 -8.85
C GLN A 167 -22.19 6.82 -9.47
N PRO A 168 -23.23 7.66 -9.32
CA PRO A 168 -23.27 8.99 -9.92
C PRO A 168 -22.38 10.04 -9.23
N ASN A 169 -21.67 9.69 -8.15
CA ASN A 169 -20.81 10.60 -7.37
C ASN A 169 -19.32 10.26 -7.40
N ILE A 170 -18.85 9.37 -8.29
CA ILE A 170 -17.41 9.05 -8.39
C ILE A 170 -16.66 10.18 -9.11
N ILE A 171 -15.61 10.69 -8.46
CA ILE A 171 -14.56 11.50 -9.10
C ILE A 171 -13.97 10.69 -10.26
N ILE A 172 -14.17 11.13 -11.50
CA ILE A 172 -13.69 10.44 -12.71
C ILE A 172 -12.17 10.26 -12.60
N GLN A 173 -11.72 9.03 -12.36
CA GLN A 173 -10.30 8.64 -12.47
C GLN A 173 -10.02 8.12 -13.89
N ALA A 174 -8.89 8.50 -14.48
CA ALA A 174 -8.52 8.06 -15.83
C ALA A 174 -8.13 6.59 -15.92
N CYS A 175 -7.54 6.04 -14.85
CA CYS A 175 -7.06 4.68 -14.79
C CYS A 175 -6.93 4.18 -13.35
N ASP A 176 -7.10 2.87 -13.17
CA ASP A 176 -6.80 2.15 -11.93
C ASP A 176 -5.34 1.68 -11.97
N THR A 177 -4.59 1.88 -10.89
CA THR A 177 -3.19 1.43 -10.81
C THR A 177 -3.07 0.03 -10.26
N VAL A 178 -2.13 -0.73 -10.79
CA VAL A 178 -1.75 -2.06 -10.32
C VAL A 178 -0.26 -2.09 -10.01
N GLU A 179 0.13 -2.75 -8.93
CA GLU A 179 1.53 -3.04 -8.64
C GLU A 179 1.71 -4.56 -8.50
N TYR A 180 2.70 -5.10 -9.22
CA TYR A 180 3.03 -6.50 -9.19
C TYR A 180 4.36 -6.69 -8.47
N GLU A 181 4.26 -7.03 -7.18
CA GLU A 181 5.39 -7.43 -6.34
C GLU A 181 5.36 -8.94 -6.06
N GLY A 182 6.51 -9.59 -6.17
CA GLY A 182 6.67 -10.99 -5.81
C GLY A 182 5.94 -11.97 -6.74
N ILE A 183 5.53 -11.53 -7.95
CA ILE A 183 5.00 -12.41 -9.01
C ILE A 183 5.55 -12.08 -10.40
N PRO A 184 5.53 -13.06 -11.32
CA PRO A 184 5.82 -12.81 -12.72
C PRO A 184 4.84 -11.78 -13.28
N ALA A 185 5.39 -10.70 -13.83
CA ALA A 185 4.62 -9.65 -14.48
C ALA A 185 5.47 -8.90 -15.48
N VAL A 186 4.83 -8.38 -16.52
CA VAL A 186 5.43 -7.54 -17.55
C VAL A 186 4.65 -6.25 -17.62
N ILE A 187 5.36 -5.14 -17.73
CA ILE A 187 4.77 -3.83 -17.99
C ILE A 187 5.48 -3.19 -19.17
N ILE A 188 4.71 -2.66 -20.10
CA ILE A 188 5.19 -1.89 -21.23
C ILE A 188 4.53 -0.52 -21.24
N THR A 189 5.35 0.52 -21.35
CA THR A 189 4.90 1.90 -21.54
C THR A 189 5.34 2.35 -22.92
N MET A 190 4.39 2.81 -23.73
CA MET A 190 4.63 3.34 -25.07
C MET A 190 4.36 4.84 -25.08
N ALA A 191 5.26 5.61 -25.67
CA ALA A 191 5.19 7.06 -25.72
C ALA A 191 5.33 7.60 -27.15
N ILE A 192 4.54 8.63 -27.44
CA ILE A 192 4.55 9.41 -28.68
C ILE A 192 4.92 10.85 -28.31
N PHE A 193 6.07 11.29 -28.80
CA PHE A 193 6.69 12.58 -28.55
C PHE A 193 6.95 13.30 -29.89
N PRO A 194 5.93 13.96 -30.46
CA PRO A 194 6.12 14.69 -31.71
C PRO A 194 7.08 15.88 -31.49
N ASP A 195 7.87 16.21 -32.51
CA ASP A 195 8.97 17.18 -32.47
C ASP A 195 10.03 16.92 -31.38
N THR A 196 10.18 15.66 -30.98
CA THR A 196 11.21 15.23 -30.04
C THR A 196 12.04 14.12 -30.65
N THR A 197 13.35 14.34 -30.69
CA THR A 197 14.31 13.30 -31.05
C THR A 197 14.60 12.45 -29.82
N VAL A 198 14.36 11.15 -29.95
CA VAL A 198 14.67 10.15 -28.91
C VAL A 198 15.89 9.35 -29.33
N ARG A 199 16.95 9.37 -28.51
CA ARG A 199 18.15 8.54 -28.69
C ARG A 199 18.37 7.67 -27.48
N THR A 200 18.89 6.46 -27.68
CA THR A 200 19.23 5.53 -26.60
C THR A 200 20.72 5.25 -26.60
N PHE A 201 21.31 5.05 -25.43
CA PHE A 201 22.71 4.68 -25.28
C PHE A 201 22.87 3.65 -24.17
N HIS A 202 23.97 2.89 -24.23
CA HIS A 202 24.39 1.99 -23.17
C HIS A 202 25.83 2.32 -22.78
N LEU A 203 26.06 2.38 -21.48
CA LEU A 203 27.35 2.63 -20.86
C LEU A 203 27.71 1.41 -20.02
N GLU A 204 28.78 0.68 -20.37
CA GLU A 204 29.16 -0.55 -19.64
C GLU A 204 29.93 -0.25 -18.35
N ASP A 205 30.94 0.63 -18.44
CA ASP A 205 31.76 1.14 -17.34
C ASP A 205 32.14 2.61 -17.64
N LEU A 206 32.34 3.40 -16.59
CA LEU A 206 33.00 4.70 -16.65
C LEU A 206 34.53 4.48 -16.59
N PRO A 207 35.31 5.19 -17.41
CA PRO A 207 36.76 5.28 -17.22
C PRO A 207 37.11 5.93 -15.87
N ASP A 208 38.35 5.75 -15.41
CA ASP A 208 38.90 6.17 -14.09
C ASP A 208 38.40 7.51 -13.54
N ASP A 209 38.44 7.68 -12.20
CA ASP A 209 37.92 8.82 -11.41
C ASP A 209 38.31 10.25 -11.89
N ASP A 210 39.28 10.40 -12.81
CA ASP A 210 39.73 11.66 -13.39
C ASP A 210 38.80 12.22 -14.51
N MET A 211 37.69 11.54 -14.86
CA MET A 211 36.76 11.92 -15.94
C MET A 211 36.16 13.35 -15.84
N VAL A 212 36.07 13.94 -14.64
CA VAL A 212 35.59 15.33 -14.46
C VAL A 212 36.61 16.35 -14.99
N GLN A 213 37.87 15.94 -15.22
CA GLN A 213 38.94 16.80 -15.76
C GLN A 213 39.11 16.70 -17.28
N LEU A 214 38.40 15.78 -17.95
CA LEU A 214 38.46 15.65 -19.41
C LEU A 214 37.78 16.83 -20.11
N ASP A 215 38.11 17.04 -21.39
CA ASP A 215 37.35 17.99 -22.19
C ASP A 215 35.91 17.46 -22.44
N ALA A 216 34.97 18.39 -22.66
CA ALA A 216 33.55 18.05 -22.80
C ALA A 216 33.25 17.13 -24.00
N THR A 217 34.10 17.09 -25.01
CA THR A 217 33.91 16.29 -26.22
C THR A 217 34.44 14.87 -26.02
N GLU A 218 35.59 14.75 -25.37
CA GLU A 218 36.23 13.51 -24.98
C GLU A 218 35.39 12.77 -23.95
N TRP A 219 34.86 13.47 -22.93
CA TRP A 219 33.91 12.90 -21.98
C TRP A 219 32.63 12.39 -22.64
N LYS A 220 32.04 13.17 -23.57
CA LYS A 220 30.83 12.76 -24.31
C LYS A 220 31.07 11.52 -25.18
N LYS A 221 32.27 11.34 -25.74
CA LYS A 221 32.65 10.15 -26.50
C LYS A 221 32.83 8.94 -25.59
N GLU A 222 33.48 9.11 -24.44
CA GLU A 222 33.69 8.04 -23.47
C GLU A 222 32.38 7.55 -22.85
N VAL A 223 31.42 8.45 -22.60
CA VAL A 223 30.09 8.10 -22.05
C VAL A 223 29.12 7.58 -23.13
N GLY A 224 29.55 7.53 -24.41
CA GLY A 224 28.76 6.99 -25.51
C GLY A 224 27.66 7.93 -26.03
N LEU A 225 27.72 9.23 -25.69
CA LEU A 225 26.81 10.27 -26.18
C LEU A 225 27.19 10.76 -27.59
N LEU A 226 28.45 10.58 -27.99
CA LEU A 226 28.97 10.82 -29.34
C LEU A 226 29.65 9.55 -29.90
N PRO A 227 29.55 9.27 -31.22
CA PRO A 227 30.33 8.22 -31.84
C PRO A 227 31.83 8.42 -31.59
N ARG A 228 32.59 7.34 -31.36
CA ARG A 228 34.06 7.43 -31.21
C ARG A 228 34.77 8.04 -32.44
N SER A 229 34.14 7.96 -33.62
CA SER A 229 34.62 8.55 -34.87
C SER A 229 34.22 10.03 -35.08
N ALA A 230 33.46 10.62 -34.16
CA ALA A 230 32.93 11.98 -34.32
C ALA A 230 34.05 13.04 -34.28
N ALA A 231 34.01 14.02 -35.18
CA ALA A 231 34.96 15.13 -35.19
C ALA A 231 34.68 16.08 -34.01
N ALA A 232 35.63 16.97 -33.65
CA ALA A 232 35.42 17.97 -32.60
C ALA A 232 34.26 18.96 -32.92
N GLU A 233 33.82 18.99 -34.18
CA GLU A 233 32.71 19.81 -34.69
C GLU A 233 31.35 19.09 -34.72
N ASP A 234 31.29 17.77 -34.42
CA ASP A 234 30.03 17.03 -34.28
C ASP A 234 29.38 17.37 -32.93
N THR A 235 28.79 18.55 -32.84
CA THR A 235 27.95 18.94 -31.70
C THR A 235 26.60 18.24 -31.80
N LEU A 236 25.99 17.89 -30.66
CA LEU A 236 24.54 17.65 -30.64
C LEU A 236 23.88 18.94 -31.17
N ASP A 237 23.33 18.91 -32.38
CA ASP A 237 22.76 20.08 -33.09
C ASP A 237 21.76 20.87 -32.23
N GLN A 238 21.16 20.21 -31.25
CA GLN A 238 20.38 20.78 -30.16
C GLN A 238 20.81 20.14 -28.84
N LEU A 239 20.89 20.92 -27.76
CA LEU A 239 21.20 20.39 -26.43
C LEU A 239 20.06 19.44 -25.97
N PRO A 240 20.38 18.33 -25.27
CA PRO A 240 19.38 17.51 -24.60
C PRO A 240 18.45 18.35 -23.73
N THR A 241 17.18 17.95 -23.63
CA THR A 241 16.23 18.53 -22.68
C THR A 241 16.12 17.67 -21.44
N SER A 242 16.22 16.34 -21.58
CA SER A 242 16.14 15.42 -20.45
C SER A 242 16.89 14.11 -20.70
N PHE A 243 17.37 13.52 -19.60
CA PHE A 243 17.95 12.18 -19.55
C PHE A 243 17.11 11.27 -18.67
N LEU A 244 16.74 10.10 -19.18
CA LEU A 244 16.15 9.01 -18.40
C LEU A 244 17.16 7.86 -18.28
N LEU A 245 17.53 7.49 -17.06
CA LEU A 245 18.59 6.52 -16.78
C LEU A 245 18.04 5.28 -16.07
N VAL A 246 18.47 4.10 -16.53
CA VAL A 246 18.17 2.80 -15.91
C VAL A 246 19.49 2.04 -15.72
N PRO A 247 20.24 2.32 -14.65
CA PRO A 247 21.44 1.57 -14.31
C PRO A 247 21.09 0.19 -13.73
N SER A 248 21.93 -0.80 -14.05
CA SER A 248 21.91 -2.09 -13.38
C SER A 248 22.39 -1.93 -11.92
N PRO A 249 21.98 -2.84 -11.00
CA PRO A 249 22.51 -2.86 -9.63
C PRO A 249 24.04 -2.88 -9.55
N ALA A 250 24.68 -3.57 -10.51
CA ALA A 250 26.13 -3.71 -10.56
C ALA A 250 26.85 -2.39 -10.90
N PHE A 251 26.18 -1.49 -11.62
CA PHE A 251 26.69 -0.17 -11.98
C PHE A 251 26.50 0.88 -10.88
N SER A 252 25.83 0.54 -9.76
CA SER A 252 25.43 1.49 -8.71
C SER A 252 26.58 2.30 -8.10
N THR A 253 27.81 1.78 -8.10
CA THR A 253 29.01 2.46 -7.59
C THR A 253 29.51 3.57 -8.51
N GLN A 254 29.15 3.52 -9.79
CA GLN A 254 29.56 4.47 -10.83
C GLN A 254 28.45 5.48 -11.20
N VAL A 255 27.21 5.23 -10.76
CA VAL A 255 26.05 6.09 -11.07
C VAL A 255 26.28 7.53 -10.63
N ASP A 256 26.82 7.76 -9.43
CA ASP A 256 27.00 9.12 -8.92
C ASP A 256 28.04 9.90 -9.74
N ALA A 257 29.12 9.24 -10.17
CA ALA A 257 30.10 9.84 -11.09
C ALA A 257 29.49 10.18 -12.46
N LEU A 258 28.61 9.31 -12.97
CA LEU A 258 27.85 9.59 -14.20
C LEU A 258 26.92 10.80 -14.02
N LEU A 259 26.18 10.87 -12.90
CA LEU A 259 25.28 11.99 -12.61
C LEU A 259 26.05 13.31 -12.48
N LEU A 260 27.18 13.30 -11.77
CA LEU A 260 28.05 14.48 -11.62
C LEU A 260 28.58 14.96 -12.97
N GLY A 261 29.03 14.03 -13.83
CA GLY A 261 29.49 14.38 -15.17
C GLY A 261 28.36 14.94 -16.04
N LEU A 262 27.18 14.30 -16.04
CA LEU A 262 26.01 14.79 -16.78
C LEU A 262 25.59 16.20 -16.30
N GLU A 263 25.59 16.46 -15.00
CA GLU A 263 25.28 17.78 -14.45
C GLU A 263 26.34 18.83 -14.82
N THR A 264 27.62 18.44 -14.83
CA THR A 264 28.73 19.32 -15.20
C THR A 264 28.64 19.75 -16.67
N TYR A 265 28.37 18.82 -17.58
CA TYR A 265 28.34 19.10 -19.02
C TYR A 265 26.96 19.50 -19.56
N PHE A 266 25.88 19.22 -18.82
CA PHE A 266 24.49 19.52 -19.17
C PHE A 266 23.68 20.08 -17.99
N PRO A 267 24.07 21.23 -17.41
CA PRO A 267 23.50 21.75 -16.16
C PRO A 267 22.02 22.17 -16.25
N GLN A 268 21.49 22.34 -17.47
CA GLN A 268 20.10 22.74 -17.71
C GLN A 268 19.17 21.54 -18.01
N CYS A 269 19.71 20.32 -18.03
CA CYS A 269 18.95 19.12 -18.34
C CYS A 269 18.30 18.51 -17.09
N THR A 270 17.07 18.04 -17.25
CA THR A 270 16.43 17.20 -16.22
C THR A 270 16.99 15.78 -16.32
N ILE A 271 17.61 15.28 -15.26
CA ILE A 271 18.14 13.92 -15.19
C ILE A 271 17.28 13.13 -14.20
N VAL A 272 16.68 12.05 -14.66
CA VAL A 272 15.78 11.20 -13.86
C VAL A 272 16.06 9.73 -14.11
N GLY A 273 15.67 8.88 -13.17
CA GLY A 273 15.81 7.45 -13.36
C GLY A 273 15.61 6.61 -12.12
N GLY A 274 15.87 5.32 -12.27
CA GLY A 274 15.77 4.35 -11.19
C GLY A 274 16.74 3.22 -11.38
N ILE A 275 17.45 2.85 -10.32
CA ILE A 275 18.34 1.70 -10.34
C ILE A 275 17.49 0.43 -10.45
N ALA A 276 17.68 -0.34 -11.51
CA ALA A 276 16.97 -1.61 -11.70
C ALA A 276 17.16 -2.51 -10.47
N SER A 277 16.15 -3.32 -10.15
CA SER A 277 16.14 -4.19 -8.97
C SER A 277 15.93 -5.64 -9.37
N THR A 278 16.28 -6.60 -8.51
CA THR A 278 15.97 -8.02 -8.74
C THR A 278 15.48 -8.65 -7.46
N VAL A 279 14.61 -9.67 -7.57
CA VAL A 279 14.04 -10.35 -6.38
C VAL A 279 15.13 -11.09 -5.59
N SER A 280 16.24 -11.45 -6.23
CA SER A 280 17.35 -12.18 -5.63
C SER A 280 18.67 -11.45 -5.87
N SER A 281 19.50 -11.35 -4.84
CA SER A 281 20.86 -10.84 -4.92
C SER A 281 21.78 -11.66 -5.83
N LEU A 282 21.39 -12.91 -6.16
CA LEU A 282 22.09 -13.77 -7.11
C LEU A 282 21.67 -13.53 -8.56
N SER A 283 20.51 -12.90 -8.80
CA SER A 283 20.03 -12.55 -10.14
C SER A 283 20.59 -11.20 -10.55
N ARG A 284 21.25 -11.14 -11.70
CA ARG A 284 21.72 -9.87 -12.29
C ARG A 284 20.61 -9.25 -13.10
N ALA A 285 20.34 -7.97 -12.87
CA ALA A 285 19.40 -7.25 -13.72
C ALA A 285 19.90 -7.26 -15.17
N LYS A 286 19.05 -7.69 -16.10
CA LYS A 286 19.28 -7.61 -17.53
C LYS A 286 18.71 -6.31 -18.04
N LEU A 287 19.48 -5.63 -18.88
CA LEU A 287 19.08 -4.41 -19.56
C LEU A 287 18.84 -4.73 -21.05
N TYR A 288 17.74 -4.24 -21.59
CA TYR A 288 17.30 -4.46 -22.98
C TYR A 288 17.40 -3.15 -23.74
N GLN A 289 18.00 -3.17 -24.94
CA GLN A 289 18.03 -2.02 -25.83
C GLN A 289 17.80 -2.45 -27.28
N TRP A 290 17.05 -1.65 -28.02
CA TRP A 290 16.88 -1.78 -29.46
C TRP A 290 16.50 -0.44 -30.09
N SER A 291 16.99 -0.19 -31.31
CA SER A 291 16.58 0.95 -32.13
C SER A 291 16.31 0.47 -33.54
N ALA A 292 15.36 1.10 -34.23
CA ALA A 292 15.06 0.83 -35.63
C ALA A 292 16.28 0.99 -36.55
N HIS A 293 17.28 1.77 -36.14
CA HIS A 293 18.54 1.97 -36.86
C HIS A 293 19.55 0.82 -36.70
N SER A 294 19.52 0.06 -35.59
CA SER A 294 20.58 -0.92 -35.26
C SER A 294 20.28 -2.36 -35.69
N SER A 295 19.07 -2.64 -36.22
CA SER A 295 18.56 -3.94 -36.70
C SER A 295 18.51 -5.10 -35.69
N ASN A 296 19.52 -5.29 -34.83
CA ASN A 296 19.58 -6.35 -33.82
C ASN A 296 19.39 -5.79 -32.41
N PRO A 297 18.64 -6.49 -31.53
CA PRO A 297 18.50 -6.11 -30.13
C PRO A 297 19.78 -6.42 -29.34
N THR A 298 20.13 -5.55 -28.40
CA THR A 298 21.29 -5.70 -27.51
C THR A 298 20.85 -5.96 -26.07
N PHE A 299 21.65 -6.76 -25.37
CA PHE A 299 21.37 -7.24 -24.02
C PHE A 299 22.60 -7.09 -23.16
N HIS A 300 22.44 -6.43 -22.01
CA HIS A 300 23.54 -6.11 -21.12
C HIS A 300 23.25 -6.61 -19.71
N THR A 301 24.27 -7.14 -19.03
CA THR A 301 24.15 -7.62 -17.63
C THR A 301 24.79 -6.66 -16.63
N ASN A 302 25.44 -5.61 -17.14
CA ASN A 302 26.07 -4.54 -16.38
C ASN A 302 25.90 -3.21 -17.15
N GLY A 303 26.19 -2.12 -16.48
CA GLY A 303 26.15 -0.78 -17.06
C GLY A 303 24.85 -0.02 -16.79
N CYS A 304 24.66 1.04 -17.57
CA CYS A 304 23.49 1.91 -17.56
C CYS A 304 22.93 2.07 -18.97
N ILE A 305 21.62 1.86 -19.13
CA ILE A 305 20.90 2.30 -20.32
C ILE A 305 20.38 3.70 -20.06
N GLY A 306 20.59 4.61 -21.00
CA GLY A 306 20.03 5.94 -20.98
C GLY A 306 19.18 6.26 -22.21
N VAL A 307 18.21 7.14 -22.02
CA VAL A 307 17.43 7.78 -23.08
C VAL A 307 17.70 9.28 -23.04
N ILE A 308 18.00 9.83 -24.20
CA ILE A 308 18.17 11.27 -24.42
C ILE A 308 16.92 11.75 -25.13
N LEU A 309 16.26 12.74 -24.55
CA LEU A 309 15.15 13.45 -25.15
C LEU A 309 15.64 14.83 -25.57
N GLN A 310 15.34 15.21 -26.82
CA GLN A 310 15.72 16.48 -27.43
C GLN A 310 14.52 17.07 -28.17
N GLY A 311 13.98 18.19 -27.69
CA GLY A 311 12.84 18.85 -28.34
C GLY A 311 11.73 19.19 -27.35
N ASP A 312 10.47 19.12 -27.81
CA ASP A 312 9.30 19.58 -27.07
C ASP A 312 8.77 18.56 -26.04
N VAL A 313 9.64 18.11 -25.14
CA VAL A 313 9.26 17.27 -23.98
C VAL A 313 9.86 17.85 -22.71
N GLN A 314 9.00 18.05 -21.71
CA GLN A 314 9.33 18.49 -20.37
C GLN A 314 9.04 17.37 -19.36
N ILE A 315 9.98 17.10 -18.46
CA ILE A 315 9.78 16.20 -17.31
C ILE A 315 9.77 17.03 -16.03
N GLN A 316 8.64 17.03 -15.31
CA GLN A 316 8.57 17.58 -13.95
C GLN A 316 8.79 16.47 -12.93
N THR A 317 9.62 16.74 -11.93
CA THR A 317 10.04 15.75 -10.93
C THR A 317 9.48 16.10 -9.57
N MET A 318 8.91 15.11 -8.89
CA MET A 318 8.52 15.21 -7.48
C MET A 318 9.10 14.02 -6.73
N THR A 319 9.50 14.22 -5.48
CA THR A 319 10.13 13.16 -4.69
C THR A 319 9.61 13.15 -3.27
N ALA A 320 9.03 12.04 -2.85
CA ALA A 320 8.71 11.76 -1.46
C ALA A 320 9.86 10.94 -0.86
N GLN A 321 10.49 11.41 0.20
CA GLN A 321 11.64 10.76 0.82
C GLN A 321 11.25 9.69 1.84
N GLY A 322 9.99 9.67 2.31
CA GLY A 322 9.42 8.62 3.13
C GLY A 322 9.98 8.51 4.54
N ALA A 323 10.63 9.56 5.03
CA ALA A 323 11.39 9.53 6.25
C ALA A 323 11.04 10.73 7.13
N LYS A 324 10.68 10.45 8.39
CA LYS A 324 10.36 11.46 9.40
C LYS A 324 11.63 11.94 10.06
N ALA A 325 11.76 13.24 10.22
CA ALA A 325 12.89 13.83 10.93
C ALA A 325 12.78 13.57 12.44
N VAL A 326 13.91 13.25 13.10
CA VAL A 326 13.98 12.93 14.54
C VAL A 326 15.14 13.67 15.19
N GLY A 327 14.88 14.16 16.41
CA GLY A 327 15.82 15.00 17.15
C GLY A 327 15.91 16.41 16.55
N GLY A 328 16.87 17.19 17.07
CA GLY A 328 17.12 18.55 16.59
C GLY A 328 18.01 18.62 15.35
N ILE A 329 18.37 19.84 14.96
CA ILE A 329 19.28 20.11 13.85
C ILE A 329 20.70 20.14 14.39
N TYR A 330 21.61 19.44 13.73
CA TYR A 330 23.01 19.34 14.13
C TYR A 330 23.91 20.03 13.12
N GLN A 331 25.01 20.61 13.59
CA GLN A 331 26.09 21.10 12.75
C GLN A 331 27.24 20.08 12.72
N ILE A 332 27.76 19.83 11.52
CA ILE A 332 28.91 18.95 11.32
C ILE A 332 30.18 19.70 11.74
N LEU A 333 30.88 19.21 12.74
CA LEU A 333 32.13 19.82 13.22
C LEU A 333 33.37 19.24 12.54
N LYS A 334 33.33 17.93 12.28
CA LYS A 334 34.43 17.21 11.64
C LYS A 334 33.87 16.15 10.70
N GLY A 335 34.35 16.16 9.47
CA GLY A 335 34.07 15.19 8.44
C GLY A 335 35.00 15.40 7.26
N GLU A 336 35.14 14.37 6.43
CA GLU A 336 35.98 14.34 5.23
C GLU A 336 35.34 13.38 4.23
N ASP A 337 35.36 13.73 2.95
CA ASP A 337 34.73 13.00 1.85
C ASP A 337 33.27 12.64 2.18
N SER A 338 32.91 11.35 2.24
CA SER A 338 31.56 10.90 2.59
C SER A 338 31.37 10.55 4.07
N THR A 339 32.35 10.87 4.93
CA THR A 339 32.35 10.46 6.35
C THR A 339 32.14 11.63 7.30
N ILE A 340 31.20 11.47 8.23
CA ILE A 340 30.92 12.40 9.32
C ILE A 340 31.57 11.83 10.60
N ASN A 341 32.51 12.55 11.20
CA ASN A 341 33.21 12.11 12.41
C ASN A 341 32.62 12.69 13.70
N ALA A 342 32.19 13.95 13.69
CA ALA A 342 31.69 14.61 14.90
C ALA A 342 30.62 15.66 14.58
N ILE A 343 29.62 15.74 15.46
CA ILE A 343 28.49 16.66 15.36
C ILE A 343 28.23 17.38 16.68
N VAL A 344 27.57 18.52 16.60
CA VAL A 344 27.05 19.28 17.75
C VAL A 344 25.64 19.75 17.45
N LEU A 345 24.77 19.85 18.45
CA LEU A 345 23.42 20.40 18.25
C LEU A 345 23.50 21.90 17.92
N ASP A 346 22.82 22.33 16.87
CA ASP A 346 22.57 23.75 16.57
C ASP A 346 21.30 24.17 17.32
N GLU A 347 21.48 24.71 18.53
CA GLU A 347 20.38 25.12 19.42
C GLU A 347 19.49 26.19 18.78
N ALA A 348 20.09 27.18 18.12
CA ALA A 348 19.33 28.27 17.50
C ALA A 348 18.44 27.73 16.36
N ALA A 349 18.97 26.83 15.52
CA ALA A 349 18.18 26.19 14.48
C ALA A 349 17.13 25.23 15.04
N THR A 350 17.41 24.57 16.17
CA THR A 350 16.50 23.62 16.81
C THR A 350 15.36 24.30 17.55
N GLU A 351 15.61 25.41 18.25
CA GLU A 351 14.55 26.19 18.91
C GLU A 351 13.65 26.89 17.88
N ALA A 352 14.24 27.49 16.83
CA ALA A 352 13.46 28.06 15.73
C ALA A 352 12.57 27.01 15.03
N LEU A 353 12.99 25.74 15.03
CA LEU A 353 12.18 24.63 14.54
C LEU A 353 10.97 24.35 15.45
N LYS A 354 11.20 24.23 16.76
CA LYS A 354 10.14 23.95 17.74
C LYS A 354 9.08 25.05 17.77
N ASP A 355 9.52 26.31 17.86
CA ASP A 355 8.62 27.47 17.90
C ASP A 355 7.68 27.47 16.68
N ALA A 356 8.19 27.03 15.54
CA ALA A 356 7.43 27.01 14.31
C ALA A 356 6.54 25.77 14.15
N GLU A 357 6.96 24.60 14.66
CA GLU A 357 6.10 23.41 14.75
C GLU A 357 4.91 23.69 15.68
N GLU A 358 5.14 24.30 16.85
CA GLU A 358 4.08 24.72 17.77
C GLU A 358 3.11 25.73 17.14
N SER A 359 3.63 26.74 16.41
CA SER A 359 2.77 27.72 15.73
C SER A 359 1.95 27.15 14.57
N ALA A 360 2.41 26.07 13.94
CA ALA A 360 1.69 25.41 12.84
C ALA A 360 0.59 24.48 13.35
N GLU A 361 0.78 23.85 14.51
CA GLU A 361 -0.24 23.03 15.19
C GLU A 361 -1.41 23.90 15.68
N GLU A 362 -1.16 25.16 16.07
CA GLU A 362 -2.21 26.13 16.43
C GLU A 362 -3.13 26.55 15.26
N GLU A 363 -2.71 26.36 13.99
CA GLU A 363 -3.54 26.70 12.81
C GLU A 363 -4.43 25.54 12.34
N ASP A 364 -4.14 24.28 12.72
CA ASP A 364 -4.85 23.09 12.25
C ASP A 364 -5.84 22.48 13.27
N ASP A 365 -5.73 22.77 14.57
CA ASP A 365 -6.63 22.22 15.61
C ASP A 365 -7.20 23.29 16.55
N GLU A 366 -8.47 23.67 16.35
CA GLU A 366 -9.29 24.37 17.38
C GLU A 366 -9.78 23.41 18.49
N ASP A 367 -9.45 22.11 18.45
CA ASP A 367 -10.03 21.08 19.33
C ASP A 367 -9.06 19.95 19.71
N ASP A 368 -7.95 20.22 20.42
CA ASP A 368 -7.33 19.18 21.28
C ASP A 368 -6.55 19.80 22.46
N GLU A 369 -6.98 19.52 23.69
CA GLU A 369 -6.27 19.90 24.92
C GLU A 369 -4.97 19.08 25.06
N VAL A 370 -3.82 19.76 25.02
CA VAL A 370 -2.51 19.13 25.27
C VAL A 370 -2.40 18.68 26.73
N ASP A 371 -2.21 17.37 26.94
CA ASP A 371 -2.15 16.73 28.25
C ASP A 371 -0.88 17.17 29.03
N GLU A 372 -1.03 17.75 30.23
CA GLU A 372 0.07 18.35 31.04
C GLU A 372 1.24 17.38 31.34
N LYS A 373 1.04 16.07 31.16
CA LYS A 373 2.07 15.03 31.35
C LYS A 373 3.15 15.02 30.26
N ASP A 374 2.85 15.44 29.03
CA ASP A 374 3.84 15.43 27.94
C ASP A 374 4.87 16.56 28.08
N MET A 375 4.48 17.66 28.73
CA MET A 375 5.36 18.78 29.04
C MET A 375 6.47 18.40 30.02
N ASP A 376 6.18 17.55 31.02
CA ASP A 376 7.16 17.13 32.04
C ASP A 376 8.19 16.12 31.48
N VAL A 377 7.79 15.32 30.48
CA VAL A 377 8.70 14.43 29.72
C VAL A 377 9.65 15.27 28.85
N LYS A 378 9.13 16.25 28.10
CA LYS A 378 9.94 17.18 27.30
C LYS A 378 10.92 17.98 28.17
N ALA A 379 10.50 18.45 29.35
CA ALA A 379 11.35 19.20 30.29
C ALA A 379 12.49 18.34 30.88
N ARG A 380 12.21 17.08 31.25
CA ARG A 380 13.25 16.13 31.69
C ARG A 380 14.24 15.78 30.58
N GLN A 381 13.77 15.65 29.34
CA GLN A 381 14.63 15.40 28.19
C GLN A 381 15.54 16.61 27.90
N ALA A 382 15.02 17.83 27.98
CA ALA A 382 15.80 19.07 27.85
C ALA A 382 16.89 19.18 28.92
N GLN A 383 16.61 18.81 30.18
CA GLN A 383 17.62 18.77 31.25
C GLN A 383 18.67 17.66 31.05
N ALA A 384 18.29 16.52 30.49
CA ALA A 384 19.24 15.46 30.12
C ALA A 384 20.14 15.89 28.94
N TYR A 385 19.58 16.68 28.01
CA TYR A 385 20.28 17.24 26.86
C TYR A 385 21.28 18.34 27.26
N ALA A 386 20.91 19.22 28.19
CA ALA A 386 21.76 20.29 28.71
C ALA A 386 23.05 19.79 29.41
N LYS A 387 23.09 18.51 29.82
CA LYS A 387 24.30 17.86 30.36
C LYS A 387 25.30 17.41 29.28
N ALA A 388 24.94 17.47 27.99
CA ALA A 388 25.72 16.92 26.86
C ALA A 388 26.55 17.97 26.10
N ARG A 389 27.26 18.86 26.81
CA ARG A 389 28.06 19.98 26.25
C ARG A 389 29.32 19.62 25.42
N ILE A 390 29.48 18.36 25.02
CA ILE A 390 30.70 17.86 24.35
C ILE A 390 30.32 17.33 22.96
N PRO A 391 31.06 17.66 21.89
CA PRO A 391 30.89 17.03 20.58
C PRO A 391 30.85 15.52 20.72
N LYS A 392 29.74 14.92 20.28
CA LYS A 392 29.58 13.48 20.34
C LYS A 392 29.91 12.85 18.99
N PRO A 393 30.40 11.61 19.00
CA PRO A 393 30.38 10.79 17.80
C PRO A 393 28.95 10.65 17.27
N VAL A 394 28.80 10.63 15.95
CA VAL A 394 27.49 10.57 15.27
C VAL A 394 26.68 9.35 15.71
N LEU A 395 27.32 8.18 15.76
CA LEU A 395 26.66 6.94 16.19
C LEU A 395 26.22 6.99 17.65
N ALA A 396 26.95 7.71 18.51
CA ALA A 396 26.57 7.85 19.92
C ALA A 396 25.29 8.68 20.08
N GLU A 397 25.11 9.71 19.26
CA GLU A 397 23.87 10.51 19.24
C GLU A 397 22.71 9.73 18.65
N ALA A 398 22.92 8.98 17.55
CA ALA A 398 21.90 8.08 17.00
C ALA A 398 21.42 7.05 18.05
N ASN A 399 22.34 6.46 18.80
CA ASN A 399 22.04 5.54 19.91
C ASN A 399 21.25 6.21 21.04
N PHE A 400 21.46 7.51 21.27
CA PHE A 400 20.71 8.28 22.24
C PHE A 400 19.26 8.51 21.77
N LEU A 401 19.10 8.94 20.50
CA LEU A 401 17.78 9.14 19.87
C LEU A 401 16.97 7.85 19.76
N MET A 402 17.62 6.69 19.58
CA MET A 402 16.90 5.40 19.57
C MET A 402 16.06 5.16 20.83
N ARG A 403 16.47 5.68 21.99
CA ARG A 403 15.75 5.47 23.26
C ARG A 403 14.44 6.26 23.34
N THR A 404 14.26 7.26 22.48
CA THR A 404 13.06 8.11 22.45
C THR A 404 12.06 7.66 21.39
N LEU A 405 12.34 6.59 20.65
CA LEU A 405 11.52 6.10 19.55
C LEU A 405 10.64 4.93 19.97
N SER A 406 9.54 4.71 19.23
CA SER A 406 8.68 3.53 19.37
C SER A 406 9.45 2.23 19.05
N ASP A 407 8.94 1.08 19.50
CA ASP A 407 9.61 -0.21 19.26
C ASP A 407 9.74 -0.54 17.76
N ASP A 408 8.74 -0.16 16.96
CA ASP A 408 8.76 -0.34 15.50
C ASP A 408 9.80 0.58 14.84
N ASP A 409 9.82 1.86 15.21
CA ASP A 409 10.80 2.83 14.69
C ASP A 409 12.24 2.47 15.10
N GLN A 410 12.42 1.96 16.32
CA GLN A 410 13.70 1.41 16.77
C GLN A 410 14.13 0.21 15.92
N ALA A 411 13.21 -0.70 15.60
CA ALA A 411 13.51 -1.85 14.76
C ALA A 411 13.94 -1.42 13.35
N PHE A 412 13.31 -0.38 12.79
CA PHE A 412 13.70 0.19 11.50
C PHE A 412 15.04 0.94 11.57
N MET A 413 15.24 1.83 12.54
CA MET A 413 16.50 2.58 12.67
C MET A 413 17.71 1.66 12.90
N ARG A 414 17.52 0.54 13.62
CA ARG A 414 18.57 -0.47 13.83
C ARG A 414 18.95 -1.22 12.54
N ARG A 415 18.01 -1.35 11.60
CA ARG A 415 18.27 -1.96 10.28
C ARG A 415 18.91 -0.95 9.33
N THR A 416 18.43 0.29 9.36
CA THR A 416 18.81 1.35 8.43
C THR A 416 18.85 2.69 9.15
N LEU A 417 20.05 3.26 9.29
CA LEU A 417 20.23 4.62 9.77
C LEU A 417 20.09 5.61 8.59
N LEU A 418 19.25 6.63 8.75
CA LEU A 418 19.01 7.67 7.75
C LEU A 418 19.51 9.03 8.28
N ILE A 419 20.27 9.73 7.47
CA ILE A 419 20.80 11.07 7.77
C ILE A 419 20.40 12.01 6.64
N GLY A 420 19.74 13.12 6.99
CA GLY A 420 19.47 14.19 6.07
C GLY A 420 20.54 15.27 6.13
N LEU A 421 21.04 15.69 4.96
CA LEU A 421 21.98 16.80 4.83
C LEU A 421 21.24 18.00 4.24
N GLU A 422 21.48 19.18 4.81
CA GLU A 422 20.82 20.41 4.36
C GLU A 422 21.28 20.77 2.94
N GLN A 423 20.32 21.04 2.05
CA GLN A 423 20.63 21.46 0.68
C GLN A 423 21.24 22.86 0.69
N GLN A 424 22.45 23.02 0.14
CA GLN A 424 23.13 24.31 0.04
C GLN A 424 22.73 25.14 -1.18
N GLN A 425 22.06 24.54 -2.16
CA GLN A 425 21.63 25.19 -3.40
C GLN A 425 20.10 25.12 -3.53
N GLY A 426 19.48 26.29 -3.59
CA GLY A 426 18.05 26.51 -3.69
C GLY A 426 17.76 27.99 -3.45
N PRO A 427 16.60 28.54 -3.87
CA PRO A 427 16.28 29.94 -3.60
C PRO A 427 16.45 30.23 -2.10
N MET A 428 17.20 31.28 -1.79
CA MET A 428 17.48 31.80 -0.44
C MET A 428 16.16 32.21 0.25
N THR A 429 15.38 31.27 0.77
CA THR A 429 14.11 31.56 1.43
C THR A 429 13.70 30.42 2.37
N ALA A 430 14.31 30.36 3.55
CA ALA A 430 13.67 29.73 4.71
C ALA A 430 12.60 30.71 5.22
N ARG A 431 11.37 30.61 4.69
CA ARG A 431 10.20 31.33 5.23
C ARG A 431 9.32 30.42 6.09
N THR A 432 9.24 29.15 5.75
CA THR A 432 8.47 28.11 6.45
C THR A 432 9.40 27.04 7.01
N VAL A 433 9.12 26.60 8.24
CA VAL A 433 10.03 25.81 9.06
C VAL A 433 9.66 24.31 9.09
N SER A 434 8.37 23.96 8.92
CA SER A 434 7.89 22.58 8.78
C SER A 434 8.08 22.04 7.36
N GLU A 435 8.65 20.83 7.22
CA GLU A 435 8.87 20.18 5.91
C GLU A 435 7.57 19.91 5.16
N LEU A 436 6.52 19.46 5.85
CA LEU A 436 5.24 19.16 5.21
C LEU A 436 4.59 20.42 4.62
N LEU A 437 4.66 21.54 5.34
CA LEU A 437 4.17 22.83 4.83
C LEU A 437 4.98 23.29 3.62
N ARG A 438 6.31 23.14 3.64
CA ARG A 438 7.16 23.46 2.48
C ARG A 438 6.78 22.66 1.25
N LEU A 439 6.49 21.36 1.42
CA LEU A 439 6.01 20.51 0.33
C LEU A 439 4.64 20.96 -0.19
N ALA A 440 3.71 21.29 0.71
CA ALA A 440 2.40 21.84 0.37
C ALA A 440 2.47 23.22 -0.30
N GLU A 441 3.53 24.00 -0.05
CA GLU A 441 3.85 25.24 -0.77
C GLU A 441 4.62 25.01 -2.08
N GLY A 442 5.03 23.77 -2.36
CA GLY A 442 5.79 23.39 -3.54
C GLY A 442 7.26 23.80 -3.52
N GLN A 443 7.83 24.08 -2.34
CA GLN A 443 9.24 24.50 -2.14
C GLN A 443 10.23 23.32 -1.99
N GLY A 444 9.74 22.08 -2.02
CA GLY A 444 10.57 20.88 -1.88
C GLY A 444 11.09 20.66 -0.45
N HIS A 445 11.91 19.61 -0.29
CA HIS A 445 12.54 19.25 0.98
C HIS A 445 13.72 20.15 1.30
N ARG A 446 13.93 20.48 2.58
CA ARG A 446 15.14 21.19 3.02
C ARG A 446 16.36 20.27 3.14
N PHE A 447 16.12 19.04 3.60
CA PHE A 447 17.16 18.04 3.79
C PHE A 447 17.04 16.94 2.73
N THR A 448 18.18 16.51 2.18
CA THR A 448 18.26 15.32 1.34
C THR A 448 18.64 14.15 2.22
N VAL A 449 17.76 13.14 2.32
CA VAL A 449 17.96 11.95 3.15
C VAL A 449 18.84 10.94 2.44
N HIS A 450 19.90 10.53 3.12
CA HIS A 450 20.84 9.53 2.68
C HIS A 450 20.86 8.37 3.67
N GLN A 451 20.84 7.15 3.12
CA GLN A 451 21.11 5.94 3.88
C GLN A 451 22.59 5.87 4.25
N VAL A 452 22.87 5.52 5.50
CA VAL A 452 24.22 5.27 6.00
C VAL A 452 24.76 3.95 5.44
N ALA A 453 25.99 3.98 4.90
CA ALA A 453 26.66 2.78 4.39
C ALA A 453 27.31 1.98 5.52
N THR A 454 28.12 2.65 6.35
CA THR A 454 28.85 2.02 7.44
C THR A 454 29.00 2.97 8.63
N ALA A 455 29.27 2.42 9.82
CA ALA A 455 29.53 3.19 11.01
C ALA A 455 30.78 2.66 11.74
N GLY A 456 31.66 3.55 12.13
CA GLY A 456 32.89 3.24 12.84
C GLY A 456 32.62 2.86 14.30
N MET A 457 32.91 1.61 14.69
CA MET A 457 32.63 1.13 16.05
C MET A 457 33.54 1.75 17.13
N LYS A 458 34.75 2.22 16.77
CA LYS A 458 35.75 2.74 17.72
C LYS A 458 35.66 4.24 17.93
N ASP A 459 35.48 4.97 16.84
CA ASP A 459 35.44 6.44 16.78
C ASP A 459 34.00 6.98 16.67
N GLY A 460 33.01 6.11 16.39
CA GLY A 460 31.59 6.46 16.29
C GLY A 460 31.25 7.33 15.08
N SER A 461 32.13 7.36 14.08
CA SER A 461 31.90 8.03 12.81
C SER A 461 30.85 7.30 11.97
N VAL A 462 30.25 8.01 11.03
CA VAL A 462 29.26 7.47 10.11
C VAL A 462 29.65 7.83 8.69
N THR A 463 29.75 6.83 7.83
CA THR A 463 30.12 6.99 6.41
C THR A 463 28.89 6.79 5.54
N LEU A 464 28.57 7.82 4.76
CA LEU A 464 27.61 7.74 3.66
C LEU A 464 28.26 7.00 2.48
N PRO A 465 27.47 6.38 1.58
CA PRO A 465 28.02 5.69 0.42
C PRO A 465 28.94 6.59 -0.40
N LEU A 466 30.04 6.01 -0.89
CA LEU A 466 31.09 6.71 -1.63
C LEU A 466 30.51 7.43 -2.85
N GLY A 467 31.02 8.64 -3.13
CA GLY A 467 30.59 9.44 -4.29
C GLY A 467 29.27 10.19 -4.14
N LYS A 468 28.49 9.95 -3.06
CA LYS A 468 27.16 10.55 -2.91
C LYS A 468 27.14 12.01 -2.48
N VAL A 469 27.94 12.38 -1.49
CA VAL A 469 27.94 13.73 -0.91
C VAL A 469 29.32 14.04 -0.34
N ASN A 470 29.81 15.26 -0.60
CA ASN A 470 31.02 15.76 0.05
C ASN A 470 30.66 16.46 1.38
N ILE A 471 31.07 15.86 2.48
CA ILE A 471 30.82 16.33 3.84
C ILE A 471 31.71 17.53 4.12
N THR A 472 31.11 18.70 4.21
CA THR A 472 31.80 19.94 4.56
C THR A 472 31.53 20.30 6.02
N PRO A 473 32.56 20.47 6.87
CA PRO A 473 32.40 21.02 8.21
C PRO A 473 31.68 22.37 8.18
N GLY A 474 30.70 22.55 9.06
CA GLY A 474 29.82 23.71 9.12
C GLY A 474 28.43 23.45 8.55
N ASN A 475 28.26 22.44 7.69
CA ASN A 475 26.96 22.09 7.13
C ASN A 475 26.04 21.51 8.21
N ARG A 476 24.72 21.72 8.04
CA ARG A 476 23.71 21.16 8.94
C ARG A 476 23.25 19.78 8.48
N MET A 477 22.88 18.97 9.45
CA MET A 477 22.31 17.65 9.27
C MET A 477 21.21 17.36 10.29
N ARG A 478 20.39 16.37 10.00
CA ARG A 478 19.36 15.86 10.91
C ARG A 478 19.21 14.35 10.76
N PHE A 479 18.79 13.66 11.82
CA PHE A 479 18.50 12.23 11.75
C PHE A 479 17.08 11.99 11.25
N PHE A 480 16.89 10.88 10.55
CA PHE A 480 15.60 10.50 10.01
C PHE A 480 15.27 9.05 10.34
N VAL A 481 13.99 8.74 10.40
CA VAL A 481 13.49 7.40 10.68
C VAL A 481 12.34 7.10 9.72
N ARG A 482 12.27 5.85 9.30
CA ARG A 482 11.29 5.42 8.32
C ARG A 482 9.97 5.10 9.01
N GLU A 483 9.02 6.04 8.94
CA GLU A 483 7.70 5.93 9.59
C GLU A 483 6.56 5.98 8.55
N SER A 484 5.62 5.05 8.64
CA SER A 484 4.57 4.88 7.63
C SER A 484 3.55 6.01 7.59
N GLU A 485 3.12 6.52 8.75
CA GLU A 485 2.11 7.60 8.82
C GLU A 485 2.68 8.91 8.29
N PHE A 486 3.91 9.25 8.67
CA PHE A 486 4.59 10.42 8.14
C PHE A 486 4.73 10.35 6.61
N ALA A 487 5.13 9.19 6.07
CA ALA A 487 5.25 9.01 4.63
C ALA A 487 3.92 9.20 3.87
N LYS A 488 2.78 8.87 4.48
CA LYS A 488 1.44 9.15 3.91
C LYS A 488 1.19 10.66 3.84
N LYS A 489 1.37 11.37 4.97
CA LYS A 489 1.21 12.83 5.04
C LYS A 489 2.13 13.56 4.07
N GLU A 490 3.37 13.10 3.93
CA GLU A 490 4.36 13.64 2.99
C GLU A 490 3.90 13.54 1.54
N ILE A 491 3.41 12.36 1.11
CA ILE A 491 2.87 12.15 -0.24
C ILE A 491 1.68 13.09 -0.48
N GLU A 492 0.75 13.17 0.47
CA GLU A 492 -0.43 14.03 0.36
C GLU A 492 -0.04 15.51 0.23
N ALA A 493 0.83 16.02 1.10
CA ALA A 493 1.33 17.40 1.05
C ALA A 493 2.02 17.71 -0.29
N LEU A 494 2.83 16.79 -0.79
CA LEU A 494 3.55 16.93 -2.05
C LEU A 494 2.61 17.02 -3.26
N TRP A 495 1.55 16.20 -3.30
CA TRP A 495 0.54 16.28 -4.37
C TRP A 495 -0.39 17.49 -4.25
N ILE A 496 -0.74 17.89 -3.03
CA ILE A 496 -1.50 19.13 -2.77
C ILE A 496 -0.70 20.35 -3.27
N GLY A 497 0.60 20.42 -2.96
CA GLY A 497 1.47 21.50 -3.41
C GLY A 497 1.59 21.57 -4.93
N TYR A 498 1.69 20.42 -5.60
CA TYR A 498 1.63 20.35 -7.06
C TYR A 498 0.31 20.92 -7.62
N LYS A 499 -0.84 20.52 -7.07
CA LYS A 499 -2.14 21.05 -7.49
C LYS A 499 -2.28 22.55 -7.23
N LYS A 500 -1.83 23.01 -6.07
CA LYS A 500 -1.84 24.43 -5.71
C LYS A 500 -0.98 25.25 -6.68
N ARG A 501 0.17 24.74 -7.10
CA ARG A 501 1.03 25.37 -8.11
C ARG A 501 0.31 25.47 -9.47
N LEU A 502 -0.27 24.38 -9.94
CA LEU A 502 -1.05 24.37 -11.18
C LEU A 502 -2.25 25.34 -11.15
N LEU A 503 -2.95 25.43 -10.01
CA LEU A 503 -4.05 26.39 -9.83
C LEU A 503 -3.52 27.83 -9.74
N GLY A 504 -2.42 28.06 -9.03
CA GLY A 504 -1.77 29.36 -8.95
C GLY A 504 -1.36 29.89 -10.33
N GLU A 505 -0.83 29.02 -11.19
CA GLU A 505 -0.53 29.34 -12.59
C GLU A 505 -1.79 29.70 -13.41
N GLN A 506 -2.97 29.17 -13.04
CA GLN A 506 -4.25 29.53 -13.66
C GLN A 506 -4.78 30.90 -13.22
N PHE A 507 -4.58 31.28 -11.95
CA PHE A 507 -5.12 32.53 -11.39
C PHE A 507 -4.16 33.72 -11.44
N ALA A 508 -2.84 33.49 -11.52
CA ALA A 508 -1.83 34.55 -11.61
C ALA A 508 -1.67 35.14 -13.04
N ALA A 509 -2.74 35.12 -13.83
CA ALA A 509 -2.79 35.65 -15.18
C ALA A 509 -2.70 37.20 -15.15
N GLU A 510 -1.48 37.72 -15.04
CA GLU A 510 -1.17 39.10 -15.45
C GLU A 510 -1.16 39.21 -16.97
N GLU A 511 -1.69 40.32 -17.50
CA GLU A 511 -2.18 40.50 -18.88
C GLU A 511 -1.16 40.39 -20.03
N ASP A 512 0.13 40.14 -19.82
CA ASP A 512 1.16 40.45 -20.85
C ASP A 512 2.18 39.35 -21.22
N LYS A 513 1.97 38.06 -20.86
CA LYS A 513 2.73 36.94 -21.46
C LYS A 513 1.89 35.68 -21.66
N PRO A 514 1.89 35.06 -22.86
CA PRO A 514 1.33 33.73 -23.04
C PRO A 514 2.23 32.73 -22.31
N LYS A 515 1.81 32.27 -21.12
CA LYS A 515 2.47 31.15 -20.45
C LYS A 515 1.85 29.86 -20.92
N VAL A 516 2.69 29.01 -21.50
CA VAL A 516 2.37 27.63 -21.82
C VAL A 516 1.96 26.89 -20.54
N LYS A 517 0.76 26.31 -20.55
CA LYS A 517 0.24 25.49 -19.45
C LYS A 517 0.89 24.10 -19.48
N PHE A 518 1.56 23.70 -18.41
CA PHE A 518 2.03 22.32 -18.28
C PHE A 518 0.84 21.39 -18.00
N GLU A 519 0.69 20.38 -18.83
CA GLU A 519 -0.26 19.30 -18.65
C GLU A 519 0.48 17.97 -18.80
N ALA A 520 0.18 17.01 -17.92
CA ALA A 520 0.90 15.75 -17.89
C ALA A 520 0.26 14.75 -18.87
N ALA A 521 1.07 14.16 -19.76
CA ALA A 521 0.70 13.08 -20.66
C ALA A 521 0.85 11.69 -20.02
N GLY A 522 1.72 11.58 -19.01
CA GLY A 522 2.00 10.33 -18.30
C GLY A 522 2.76 10.59 -17.01
N CYS A 523 2.70 9.64 -16.09
CA CYS A 523 3.45 9.64 -14.84
C CYS A 523 4.24 8.34 -14.70
N LEU A 524 5.56 8.44 -14.60
CA LEU A 524 6.44 7.33 -14.26
C LEU A 524 6.75 7.41 -12.76
N ILE A 525 6.42 6.36 -12.02
CA ILE A 525 6.59 6.25 -10.56
C ILE A 525 7.69 5.24 -10.27
N ILE A 526 8.73 5.67 -9.57
CA ILE A 526 9.85 4.82 -9.18
C ILE A 526 9.96 4.84 -7.65
N PRO A 527 9.26 3.94 -6.95
CA PRO A 527 9.46 3.75 -5.51
C PRO A 527 10.71 2.90 -5.26
N THR A 528 11.39 3.14 -4.14
CA THR A 528 12.43 2.22 -3.65
C THR A 528 11.81 0.91 -3.19
N LEU A 529 12.59 -0.18 -3.25
CA LEU A 529 12.21 -1.46 -2.65
C LEU A 529 11.73 -1.31 -1.21
N ASP A 530 10.87 -2.24 -0.79
CA ASP A 530 10.19 -2.28 0.50
C ASP A 530 9.15 -1.17 0.74
N ARG A 531 8.90 -0.24 -0.19
CA ARG A 531 7.83 0.78 -0.07
C ARG A 531 6.43 0.29 -0.42
N GLY A 532 6.29 -0.94 -0.91
CA GLY A 532 5.01 -1.56 -1.24
C GLY A 532 4.02 -1.66 -0.08
N SER A 533 2.96 -2.45 -0.25
CA SER A 533 1.87 -2.60 0.73
C SER A 533 2.31 -2.81 2.20
N LYS A 534 3.45 -3.48 2.43
CA LYS A 534 4.04 -3.70 3.75
C LYS A 534 4.36 -2.40 4.49
N PHE A 535 4.88 -1.39 3.80
CA PHE A 535 5.27 -0.13 4.41
C PHE A 535 4.05 0.72 4.79
N PHE A 536 3.02 0.73 3.94
CA PHE A 536 1.79 1.49 4.19
C PHE A 536 0.73 0.71 5.01
N GLN A 537 1.18 -0.10 5.98
CA GLN A 537 0.32 -0.84 6.91
C GLN A 537 -0.73 -1.73 6.22
N GLY A 538 -0.37 -2.37 5.11
CA GLY A 538 -1.26 -3.27 4.36
C GLY A 538 -2.14 -2.59 3.30
N LYS A 539 -2.10 -1.26 3.16
CA LYS A 539 -2.77 -0.57 2.05
C LYS A 539 -2.04 -0.87 0.74
N GLN A 540 -2.68 -1.57 -0.18
CA GLN A 540 -2.14 -1.86 -1.50
C GLN A 540 -2.08 -0.59 -2.37
N TYR A 541 -1.02 -0.45 -3.16
CA TYR A 541 -0.89 0.56 -4.22
C TYR A 541 -1.06 2.01 -3.74
N TYR A 542 -0.72 2.32 -2.49
CA TYR A 542 -1.04 3.63 -1.90
C TYR A 542 -0.41 4.80 -2.68
N GLU A 543 0.84 4.65 -3.11
CA GLU A 543 1.56 5.70 -3.85
C GLU A 543 1.01 5.88 -5.27
N SER A 544 0.86 4.78 -6.01
CA SER A 544 0.35 4.81 -7.38
C SER A 544 -1.12 5.24 -7.43
N SER A 545 -1.96 4.76 -6.51
CA SER A 545 -3.38 5.13 -6.43
C SER A 545 -3.57 6.60 -6.04
N THR A 546 -2.68 7.16 -5.21
CA THR A 546 -2.71 8.59 -4.89
C THR A 546 -2.33 9.42 -6.10
N ALA A 547 -1.30 9.02 -6.86
CA ALA A 547 -0.95 9.67 -8.12
C ALA A 547 -2.12 9.63 -9.13
N ALA A 548 -2.77 8.49 -9.32
CA ALA A 548 -3.92 8.35 -10.22
C ALA A 548 -5.11 9.22 -9.78
N ARG A 549 -5.40 9.29 -8.48
CA ARG A 549 -6.44 10.16 -7.92
C ARG A 549 -6.15 11.65 -8.17
N MET A 550 -4.88 12.03 -8.06
CA MET A 550 -4.43 13.41 -8.26
C MET A 550 -4.27 13.75 -9.76
N LEU A 551 -4.19 12.78 -10.65
CA LEU A 551 -4.07 12.96 -12.10
C LEU A 551 -5.22 12.29 -12.87
N PRO A 552 -6.47 12.77 -12.68
CA PRO A 552 -7.65 12.14 -13.28
C PRO A 552 -7.72 12.23 -14.81
N SER A 553 -6.88 13.05 -15.46
CA SER A 553 -6.76 13.14 -16.93
C SER A 553 -5.64 12.27 -17.50
N VAL A 554 -4.79 11.66 -16.66
CA VAL A 554 -3.63 10.89 -17.08
C VAL A 554 -3.96 9.39 -17.07
N SER A 555 -4.00 8.79 -18.26
CA SER A 555 -4.29 7.36 -18.43
C SER A 555 -3.09 6.44 -18.20
N CYS A 556 -1.88 7.01 -18.18
CA CYS A 556 -0.63 6.29 -18.08
C CYS A 556 0.06 6.55 -16.73
N ILE A 557 -0.13 5.64 -15.79
CA ILE A 557 0.66 5.57 -14.55
C ILE A 557 1.47 4.28 -14.61
N SER A 558 2.79 4.38 -14.68
CA SER A 558 3.65 3.20 -14.82
C SER A 558 4.95 3.33 -14.06
N GLY A 559 5.73 2.25 -13.99
CA GLY A 559 7.04 2.27 -13.36
C GLY A 559 7.49 0.92 -12.87
N PHE A 560 8.49 0.95 -11.99
CA PHE A 560 9.05 -0.25 -11.38
C PHE A 560 9.69 0.08 -10.04
N PHE A 561 9.78 -0.93 -9.17
CA PHE A 561 10.45 -0.80 -7.90
C PHE A 561 11.96 -0.79 -8.11
N SER A 562 12.66 0.16 -7.52
CA SER A 562 14.09 0.40 -7.75
C SER A 562 14.94 0.21 -6.49
N ASN A 563 16.24 0.04 -6.68
CA ASN A 563 17.22 0.10 -5.58
C ASN A 563 17.65 1.54 -5.24
N GLY A 564 16.98 2.55 -5.81
CA GLY A 564 17.32 3.95 -5.65
C GLY A 564 16.71 4.79 -6.77
N VAL A 565 16.28 5.99 -6.41
CA VAL A 565 15.75 6.98 -7.33
C VAL A 565 16.88 7.93 -7.74
N LEU A 566 16.98 8.21 -9.03
CA LEU A 566 17.97 9.12 -9.60
C LEU A 566 17.28 10.45 -9.91
N LEU A 567 17.89 11.53 -9.45
CA LEU A 567 17.52 12.91 -9.73
C LEU A 567 18.77 13.69 -10.11
N SER A 568 18.62 14.83 -10.78
CA SER A 568 19.75 15.71 -11.10
C SER A 568 20.61 15.94 -9.85
N GLY A 569 21.87 15.50 -9.93
CA GLY A 569 22.90 15.68 -8.90
C GLY A 569 22.89 14.71 -7.71
N THR A 570 21.90 13.82 -7.54
CA THR A 570 21.89 12.89 -6.40
C THR A 570 21.11 11.59 -6.61
N THR A 571 21.60 10.53 -5.97
CA THR A 571 20.91 9.24 -5.83
C THR A 571 20.29 9.11 -4.43
N ILE A 572 18.97 8.97 -4.36
CA ILE A 572 18.24 8.80 -3.09
C ILE A 572 17.87 7.31 -2.91
N GLN A 573 18.29 6.71 -1.80
CA GLN A 573 18.11 5.28 -1.50
C GLN A 573 17.35 5.03 -0.19
N GLY A 574 16.74 3.84 -0.08
CA GLY A 574 16.26 3.27 1.19
C GLY A 574 14.82 3.62 1.57
N SER A 575 14.28 4.75 1.12
CA SER A 575 12.89 5.14 1.43
C SER A 575 12.26 6.13 0.47
N ALA A 576 12.79 6.43 -0.70
CA ALA A 576 12.23 7.46 -1.57
C ALA A 576 11.30 6.92 -2.67
N THR A 577 10.42 7.78 -3.17
CA THR A 577 9.66 7.58 -4.41
C THR A 577 9.82 8.78 -5.30
N GLY A 578 10.26 8.53 -6.54
CA GLY A 578 10.27 9.52 -7.61
C GLY A 578 8.98 9.47 -8.41
N TYR A 579 8.37 10.62 -8.66
CA TYR A 579 7.29 10.81 -9.60
C TYR A 579 7.79 11.68 -10.74
N PHE A 580 7.73 11.17 -11.97
CA PHE A 580 8.20 11.86 -13.17
C PHE A 580 7.03 12.08 -14.11
N LEU A 581 6.61 13.34 -14.22
CA LEU A 581 5.48 13.78 -15.00
C LEU A 581 5.97 14.25 -16.37
N PHE A 582 5.52 13.61 -17.44
CA PHE A 582 5.88 13.97 -18.80
C PHE A 582 4.87 14.96 -19.37
N GLY A 583 5.32 16.03 -20.01
CA GLY A 583 4.49 17.02 -20.69
C GLY A 583 5.26 17.73 -21.81
N SER A 584 4.74 18.86 -22.29
CA SER A 584 5.31 19.64 -23.40
C SER A 584 5.74 21.04 -22.92
N TYR A 585 6.85 21.56 -23.46
CA TYR A 585 7.29 22.95 -23.25
C TYR A 585 6.46 23.97 -24.04
N SER A 586 5.82 23.53 -25.14
CA SER A 586 4.95 24.35 -25.99
C SER A 586 3.47 24.30 -25.60
N GLY A 587 3.08 23.38 -24.70
CA GLY A 587 1.69 23.23 -24.24
C GLY A 587 0.85 22.46 -25.23
N ARG A 588 1.51 21.58 -25.99
CA ARG A 588 0.88 20.75 -26.99
C ARG A 588 -0.27 19.94 -26.38
N ALA A 589 -1.32 19.75 -27.19
CA ALA A 589 -2.45 18.92 -26.81
C ALA A 589 -1.99 17.48 -26.49
N ILE A 590 -2.57 16.92 -25.45
CA ILE A 590 -2.31 15.56 -24.98
C ILE A 590 -3.49 14.69 -25.35
N TYR A 591 -3.21 13.52 -25.90
CA TYR A 591 -4.21 12.51 -26.22
C TYR A 591 -4.81 11.95 -24.93
N ASN A 592 -6.08 12.26 -24.68
CA ASN A 592 -6.83 11.70 -23.57
C ASN A 592 -7.82 10.63 -24.09
N PRO A 593 -7.65 9.34 -23.73
CA PRO A 593 -8.55 8.29 -24.19
C PRO A 593 -9.99 8.45 -23.68
N ILE A 594 -10.21 9.17 -22.56
CA ILE A 594 -11.57 9.43 -22.04
C ILE A 594 -12.28 10.44 -22.94
N ASP A 595 -11.61 11.51 -23.32
CA ASP A 595 -12.22 12.57 -24.13
C ASP A 595 -12.49 12.07 -25.56
N ALA A 596 -11.57 11.28 -26.13
CA ALA A 596 -11.80 10.58 -27.40
C ALA A 596 -13.03 9.64 -27.36
N LYS A 597 -13.23 8.91 -26.24
CA LYS A 597 -14.42 8.06 -26.05
C LYS A 597 -15.70 8.89 -25.94
N LYS A 598 -15.70 9.99 -25.18
CA LYS A 598 -16.85 10.92 -25.04
C LYS A 598 -17.24 11.55 -26.37
N GLU A 599 -16.25 11.96 -27.17
CA GLU A 599 -16.49 12.47 -28.52
C GLU A 599 -17.11 11.40 -29.41
N SER A 600 -16.60 10.16 -29.36
CA SER A 600 -17.14 9.03 -30.13
C SER A 600 -18.57 8.62 -29.73
N SER A 601 -18.92 8.71 -28.45
CA SER A 601 -20.27 8.44 -27.95
C SER A 601 -21.25 9.56 -28.31
N ASN A 602 -20.81 10.82 -28.27
CA ASN A 602 -21.63 11.96 -28.70
C ASN A 602 -21.93 11.92 -30.20
N THR A 603 -21.04 11.38 -31.04
CA THR A 603 -21.32 11.15 -32.46
C THR A 603 -22.30 10.00 -32.74
N LYS A 604 -22.67 9.19 -31.75
CA LYS A 604 -23.59 8.05 -31.92
C LYS A 604 -25.03 8.34 -31.49
N GLU A 605 -25.34 9.52 -30.97
CA GLU A 605 -26.71 9.92 -30.57
C GLU A 605 -27.53 10.62 -31.68
N SER A 606 -27.06 10.61 -32.94
CA SER A 606 -27.83 11.10 -34.08
C SER A 606 -28.04 10.04 -35.17
N SER A 607 -28.80 8.99 -34.85
CA SER A 607 -29.59 8.22 -35.84
C SER A 607 -30.51 7.21 -35.15
N ASP A 608 -31.77 7.60 -35.02
CA ASP A 608 -33.02 6.85 -35.17
C ASP A 608 -33.20 5.48 -34.49
N ASP A 609 -33.91 5.54 -33.35
CA ASP A 609 -35.28 5.05 -33.11
C ASP A 609 -35.74 3.60 -33.41
N GLU A 610 -36.33 3.05 -32.34
CA GLU A 610 -37.46 2.11 -32.22
C GLU A 610 -37.27 0.62 -32.55
N ASN A 611 -37.22 -0.23 -31.52
CA ASN A 611 -38.44 -0.88 -30.98
C ASN A 611 -38.21 -1.62 -29.64
N ASP A 612 -39.21 -1.53 -28.78
CA ASP A 612 -39.32 -2.00 -27.39
C ASP A 612 -39.32 -3.53 -27.18
N GLY A 613 -38.96 -3.96 -25.97
CA GLY A 613 -39.53 -5.19 -25.40
C GLY A 613 -38.72 -5.92 -24.32
N ASP A 614 -39.14 -5.69 -23.07
CA ASP A 614 -39.07 -6.57 -21.89
C ASP A 614 -37.79 -6.70 -21.05
N ASP A 615 -37.91 -6.01 -19.90
CA ASP A 615 -37.34 -6.25 -18.59
C ASP A 615 -37.00 -7.72 -18.25
N ALA A 616 -35.72 -7.95 -17.94
CA ALA A 616 -35.30 -8.98 -17.00
C ALA A 616 -34.23 -8.40 -16.05
N ALA A 617 -34.72 -7.73 -15.01
CA ALA A 617 -33.93 -7.35 -13.84
C ALA A 617 -33.32 -8.59 -13.19
N THR A 618 -32.08 -8.91 -13.57
CA THR A 618 -31.31 -9.96 -12.90
C THR A 618 -30.63 -9.32 -11.69
N LYS A 619 -31.27 -9.48 -10.53
CA LYS A 619 -30.69 -9.15 -9.22
C LYS A 619 -29.32 -9.82 -9.08
N ILE A 620 -28.25 -9.05 -9.01
CA ILE A 620 -26.98 -9.54 -8.46
C ILE A 620 -27.04 -9.29 -6.95
N GLY A 621 -27.57 -10.29 -6.25
CA GLY A 621 -27.32 -10.51 -4.83
C GLY A 621 -25.87 -10.94 -4.58
N PRO A 622 -25.50 -11.25 -3.33
CA PRO A 622 -24.13 -11.59 -2.95
C PRO A 622 -23.59 -12.69 -3.86
N GLN A 623 -22.32 -12.59 -4.26
CA GLN A 623 -21.65 -13.59 -5.09
C GLN A 623 -21.96 -15.00 -4.55
N THR A 624 -22.89 -15.71 -5.18
CA THR A 624 -23.14 -17.11 -4.91
C THR A 624 -22.03 -17.87 -5.62
N LEU A 625 -21.17 -18.52 -4.84
CA LEU A 625 -20.33 -19.64 -5.29
C LEU A 625 -21.24 -20.63 -6.05
N ALA A 626 -21.27 -20.54 -7.38
CA ALA A 626 -22.16 -21.33 -8.23
C ALA A 626 -21.62 -22.75 -8.53
N SER A 627 -20.56 -23.18 -7.85
CA SER A 627 -20.17 -24.58 -7.73
C SER A 627 -20.16 -24.95 -6.26
N LYS A 628 -20.97 -25.94 -5.85
CA LYS A 628 -20.87 -26.56 -4.52
C LYS A 628 -19.41 -26.92 -4.25
N ALA A 629 -18.90 -26.64 -3.06
CA ALA A 629 -17.54 -26.99 -2.71
C ALA A 629 -17.35 -28.50 -2.92
N PRO A 630 -16.20 -28.94 -3.46
CA PRO A 630 -15.94 -30.35 -3.76
C PRO A 630 -16.04 -31.17 -2.47
N ARG A 631 -16.75 -32.31 -2.54
CA ARG A 631 -16.93 -33.23 -1.41
C ARG A 631 -16.43 -34.63 -1.73
N GLY A 632 -15.90 -35.31 -0.71
CA GLY A 632 -15.45 -36.71 -0.78
C GLY A 632 -16.62 -37.68 -0.89
N GLU A 633 -16.31 -38.97 -1.09
CA GLU A 633 -17.31 -40.05 -1.09
C GLU A 633 -18.03 -40.18 0.28
N ASP A 634 -17.38 -39.73 1.34
CA ASP A 634 -17.89 -39.65 2.71
C ASP A 634 -18.70 -38.37 3.00
N GLY A 635 -18.81 -37.46 2.02
CA GLY A 635 -19.55 -36.21 2.12
C GLY A 635 -18.79 -35.06 2.79
N GLU A 636 -17.52 -35.24 3.19
CA GLU A 636 -16.68 -34.18 3.77
C GLU A 636 -16.16 -33.20 2.71
N LEU A 637 -15.84 -31.97 3.14
CA LEU A 637 -15.20 -30.98 2.26
C LEU A 637 -13.81 -31.46 1.84
N ILE A 638 -13.54 -31.47 0.54
CA ILE A 638 -12.20 -31.70 0.01
C ILE A 638 -11.46 -30.37 0.08
N LEU A 639 -10.61 -30.23 1.10
CA LEU A 639 -9.78 -29.04 1.29
C LEU A 639 -8.39 -29.29 0.72
N LYS A 640 -7.87 -28.36 -0.09
CA LYS A 640 -6.48 -28.39 -0.51
C LYS A 640 -5.68 -27.51 0.43
N ARG A 641 -4.56 -28.03 0.91
CA ARG A 641 -3.53 -27.21 1.56
C ARG A 641 -3.05 -26.18 0.54
N ARG A 642 -2.62 -25.01 1.01
CA ARG A 642 -1.97 -24.03 0.13
C ARG A 642 -0.81 -24.73 -0.53
N GLU A 643 -0.81 -24.78 -1.86
CA GLU A 643 0.29 -25.37 -2.58
C GLU A 643 1.51 -24.48 -2.40
N ILE A 644 2.37 -24.83 -1.44
CA ILE A 644 3.68 -24.19 -1.28
C ILE A 644 4.55 -24.52 -2.52
N HIS A 645 4.20 -25.58 -3.28
CA HIS A 645 5.04 -26.19 -4.31
C HIS A 645 4.38 -26.54 -5.65
N SER A 646 3.27 -25.93 -6.08
CA SER A 646 2.73 -26.22 -7.43
C SER A 646 3.44 -25.51 -8.58
N GLY A 647 4.40 -24.64 -8.29
CA GLY A 647 5.42 -24.28 -9.28
C GLY A 647 6.41 -25.41 -9.49
N ARG A 648 6.73 -25.67 -10.76
CA ARG A 648 7.78 -26.59 -11.22
C ARG A 648 9.04 -26.46 -10.35
N ALA A 649 9.33 -27.47 -9.53
CA ALA A 649 10.51 -27.47 -8.66
C ALA A 649 11.79 -27.39 -9.51
N LEU A 650 12.62 -26.39 -9.23
CA LEU A 650 13.95 -26.23 -9.81
C LEU A 650 14.98 -26.55 -8.73
N THR A 651 15.62 -27.71 -8.88
CA THR A 651 16.70 -28.15 -7.98
C THR A 651 18.02 -27.61 -8.50
N VAL A 652 18.69 -26.73 -7.75
CA VAL A 652 20.07 -26.30 -8.06
C VAL A 652 20.99 -26.69 -6.91
N SER A 653 21.68 -27.82 -7.11
CA SER A 653 22.82 -28.40 -6.37
C SER A 653 22.71 -28.63 -4.84
N THR A 654 21.97 -27.83 -4.08
CA THR A 654 21.76 -28.01 -2.62
C THR A 654 20.49 -27.34 -2.06
N VAL A 655 19.69 -26.65 -2.88
CA VAL A 655 18.46 -25.98 -2.42
C VAL A 655 17.31 -26.21 -3.41
N GLU A 656 16.14 -26.55 -2.89
CA GLU A 656 14.88 -26.61 -3.63
C GLU A 656 14.12 -25.29 -3.46
N TRP A 657 13.71 -24.70 -4.59
CA TRP A 657 12.80 -23.55 -4.63
C TRP A 657 11.52 -23.93 -5.39
N SER A 658 10.39 -23.46 -4.88
CA SER A 658 9.10 -23.47 -5.55
C SER A 658 8.48 -22.07 -5.57
N VAL A 659 7.88 -21.72 -6.70
CA VAL A 659 7.09 -20.49 -6.87
C VAL A 659 5.62 -20.89 -6.75
N ALA A 660 4.84 -20.29 -5.83
CA ALA A 660 3.41 -20.58 -5.72
C ALA A 660 2.65 -20.00 -6.94
N GLU A 661 1.90 -20.81 -7.66
CA GLU A 661 1.00 -20.34 -8.73
C GLU A 661 -0.16 -19.54 -8.13
N LYS A 662 -0.32 -18.26 -8.52
CA LYS A 662 -1.42 -17.38 -8.06
C LYS A 662 -2.78 -17.66 -8.73
N THR A 663 -2.96 -18.80 -9.38
CA THR A 663 -4.21 -19.17 -10.08
C THR A 663 -5.16 -20.03 -9.25
N ALA A 664 -4.72 -20.54 -8.09
CA ALA A 664 -5.59 -21.33 -7.22
C ALA A 664 -6.61 -20.43 -6.51
N VAL A 665 -7.89 -20.65 -6.79
CA VAL A 665 -9.02 -20.02 -6.07
C VAL A 665 -9.53 -21.02 -5.03
N ALA A 666 -9.73 -20.57 -3.80
CA ALA A 666 -10.24 -21.42 -2.73
C ALA A 666 -11.66 -21.89 -3.08
N SER A 667 -11.92 -23.18 -2.91
CA SER A 667 -13.21 -23.80 -3.20
C SER A 667 -14.23 -23.68 -2.06
N SER A 668 -13.78 -23.27 -0.87
CA SER A 668 -14.62 -23.00 0.30
C SER A 668 -14.01 -21.93 1.21
N ALA A 669 -14.83 -21.33 2.08
CA ALA A 669 -14.38 -20.34 3.06
C ALA A 669 -13.38 -20.93 4.09
N LEU A 670 -13.52 -22.21 4.47
CA LEU A 670 -12.51 -22.86 5.31
C LEU A 670 -11.18 -23.03 4.59
N GLU A 671 -11.19 -23.35 3.30
CA GLU A 671 -9.96 -23.46 2.49
C GLU A 671 -9.26 -22.10 2.34
N GLU A 672 -10.03 -21.03 2.11
CA GLU A 672 -9.51 -19.66 2.10
C GLU A 672 -8.86 -19.31 3.44
N PHE A 673 -9.55 -19.60 4.55
CA PHE A 673 -9.01 -19.36 5.88
C PHE A 673 -7.74 -20.18 6.13
N MET A 674 -7.68 -21.44 5.66
CA MET A 674 -6.47 -22.24 5.72
C MET A 674 -5.31 -21.55 4.99
N TRP A 675 -5.50 -21.11 3.74
CA TRP A 675 -4.42 -20.51 2.97
C TRP A 675 -3.88 -19.21 3.56
N GLU A 676 -4.77 -18.35 4.05
CA GLU A 676 -4.38 -17.13 4.76
C GLU A 676 -3.62 -17.45 6.05
N LYS A 677 -4.08 -18.45 6.79
CA LYS A 677 -3.42 -18.90 8.02
C LYS A 677 -2.04 -19.49 7.77
N GLU A 678 -1.87 -20.26 6.70
CA GLU A 678 -0.56 -20.80 6.31
C GLU A 678 0.40 -19.66 5.95
N THR A 679 -0.08 -18.65 5.22
CA THR A 679 0.68 -17.43 4.89
C THR A 679 1.08 -16.66 6.15
N GLU A 680 0.18 -16.52 7.12
CA GLU A 680 0.47 -15.89 8.41
C GLU A 680 1.55 -16.65 9.20
N VAL A 681 1.44 -17.98 9.28
CA VAL A 681 2.41 -18.81 9.99
C VAL A 681 3.79 -18.75 9.34
N ASP A 682 3.88 -18.71 8.01
CA ASP A 682 5.15 -18.53 7.30
C ASP A 682 5.82 -17.21 7.68
N ARG A 683 5.06 -16.10 7.66
CA ARG A 683 5.55 -14.79 8.10
C ARG A 683 6.01 -14.80 9.56
N PHE A 684 5.32 -15.54 10.43
CA PHE A 684 5.77 -15.66 11.81
C PHE A 684 7.07 -16.43 11.94
N ARG A 685 7.21 -17.55 11.22
CA ARG A 685 8.44 -18.37 11.21
C ARG A 685 9.66 -17.60 10.70
N GLU A 686 9.47 -16.73 9.71
CA GLU A 686 10.52 -15.83 9.21
C GLU A 686 11.00 -14.83 10.28
N ARG A 687 10.08 -14.29 11.08
CA ARG A 687 10.41 -13.31 12.15
C ARG A 687 11.06 -13.97 13.36
N VAL A 688 10.48 -15.08 13.83
CA VAL A 688 10.96 -15.80 15.01
C VAL A 688 11.02 -17.29 14.67
N PRO A 689 12.23 -17.88 14.56
CA PRO A 689 12.39 -19.31 14.32
C PRO A 689 11.74 -20.16 15.41
N LEU A 690 11.22 -21.33 15.04
CA LEU A 690 10.56 -22.25 15.98
C LEU A 690 11.46 -22.61 17.18
N ALA A 691 12.76 -22.80 16.95
CA ALA A 691 13.71 -23.11 18.01
C ALA A 691 13.74 -22.04 19.12
N ASN A 692 13.62 -20.76 18.75
CA ASN A 692 13.57 -19.66 19.71
C ASN A 692 12.27 -19.69 20.52
N LEU A 693 11.13 -19.95 19.88
CA LEU A 693 9.85 -20.10 20.58
C LEU A 693 9.86 -21.28 21.55
N VAL A 694 10.41 -22.43 21.13
CA VAL A 694 10.58 -23.60 22.00
C VAL A 694 11.44 -23.25 23.21
N SER A 695 12.56 -22.54 23.00
CA SER A 695 13.43 -22.08 24.09
C SER A 695 12.70 -21.13 25.04
N GLN A 696 11.95 -20.16 24.51
CA GLN A 696 11.17 -19.20 25.31
C GLN A 696 10.08 -19.91 26.14
N CYS A 697 9.36 -20.86 25.56
CA CYS A 697 8.37 -21.66 26.30
C CYS A 697 9.03 -22.48 27.41
N ARG A 698 10.21 -23.07 27.17
CA ARG A 698 10.94 -23.82 28.19
C ARG A 698 11.39 -22.93 29.34
N LEU A 699 11.93 -21.74 29.04
CA LEU A 699 12.33 -20.76 30.04
C LEU A 699 11.13 -20.28 30.85
N SER A 700 10.04 -19.93 30.16
CA SER A 700 8.77 -19.51 30.79
C SER A 700 8.19 -20.60 31.71
N ALA A 701 8.28 -21.88 31.32
CA ALA A 701 7.82 -22.98 32.16
C ALA A 701 8.62 -23.16 33.46
N THR A 702 9.90 -22.76 33.47
CA THR A 702 10.76 -22.82 34.66
C THR A 702 10.73 -21.58 35.53
N ASP A 703 10.25 -20.46 35.00
CA ASP A 703 10.22 -19.17 35.68
C ASP A 703 9.04 -19.12 36.68
N PRO A 704 9.29 -18.95 37.99
CA PRO A 704 8.22 -18.86 38.99
C PRO A 704 7.36 -17.59 38.86
N THR A 705 7.86 -16.56 38.16
CA THR A 705 7.14 -15.30 37.93
C THR A 705 6.17 -15.38 36.76
N MET A 706 6.31 -16.39 35.90
CA MET A 706 5.44 -16.57 34.74
C MET A 706 4.15 -17.32 35.12
N PRO A 707 3.00 -16.92 34.55
CA PRO A 707 1.72 -17.53 34.88
C PRO A 707 1.63 -18.97 34.35
N LYS A 708 1.37 -19.92 35.26
CA LYS A 708 1.15 -21.35 34.93
C LYS A 708 -0.18 -21.56 34.19
N PRO A 709 -0.31 -22.64 33.38
CA PRO A 709 -1.60 -22.98 32.77
C PRO A 709 -2.64 -23.21 33.86
N ARG A 710 -3.80 -22.58 33.73
CA ARG A 710 -4.98 -22.82 34.57
C ARG A 710 -5.71 -24.06 34.07
N ASP A 711 -6.39 -24.77 34.95
CA ASP A 711 -7.11 -25.99 34.60
C ASP A 711 -8.49 -25.65 34.01
N PHE A 712 -8.62 -25.77 32.69
CA PHE A 712 -9.86 -25.44 31.97
C PHE A 712 -11.01 -26.40 32.31
N VAL A 713 -10.78 -27.71 32.25
CA VAL A 713 -11.75 -28.76 32.52
C VAL A 713 -12.17 -28.78 33.98
N ALA A 714 -11.25 -28.57 34.93
CA ALA A 714 -11.62 -28.51 36.34
C ALA A 714 -12.57 -27.33 36.61
N SER A 715 -12.33 -26.17 35.98
CA SER A 715 -13.23 -25.01 36.09
C SER A 715 -14.62 -25.33 35.56
N LEU A 716 -14.70 -26.00 34.40
CA LEU A 716 -15.98 -26.46 33.84
C LEU A 716 -16.67 -27.49 34.75
N LYS A 717 -15.96 -28.54 35.20
CA LYS A 717 -16.52 -29.56 36.09
C LYS A 717 -17.02 -28.97 37.41
N SER A 718 -16.34 -27.97 37.95
CA SER A 718 -16.78 -27.26 39.15
C SER A 718 -18.05 -26.44 38.89
N ALA A 719 -18.15 -25.80 37.74
CA ALA A 719 -19.33 -25.00 37.36
C ALA A 719 -20.55 -25.86 36.98
N ALA A 720 -20.32 -27.08 36.45
CA ALA A 720 -21.38 -28.04 36.15
C ALA A 720 -21.93 -28.78 37.39
N GLN A 721 -21.41 -28.50 38.59
CA GLN A 721 -21.95 -29.09 39.82
C GLN A 721 -23.45 -28.77 39.95
N ASN A 722 -24.22 -29.71 40.50
CA ASN A 722 -25.68 -29.64 40.58
C ASN A 722 -26.40 -29.59 39.22
N ASP A 723 -25.81 -30.18 38.18
CA ASP A 723 -26.41 -30.31 36.84
C ASP A 723 -26.70 -28.95 36.18
N GLN A 724 -25.86 -27.95 36.45
CA GLN A 724 -25.97 -26.62 35.85
C GLN A 724 -25.39 -26.59 34.43
N PHE A 725 -26.08 -25.91 33.52
CA PHE A 725 -25.61 -25.72 32.15
C PHE A 725 -24.59 -24.57 32.08
N ILE A 726 -23.45 -24.80 31.43
CA ILE A 726 -22.35 -23.84 31.41
C ILE A 726 -22.43 -22.91 30.21
N ILE A 727 -22.21 -21.61 30.42
CA ILE A 727 -22.04 -20.60 29.36
C ILE A 727 -20.61 -20.06 29.36
N ILE A 728 -19.89 -20.28 28.27
CA ILE A 728 -18.55 -19.76 28.02
C ILE A 728 -18.66 -18.57 27.06
N PRO A 729 -18.45 -17.33 27.51
CA PRO A 729 -18.48 -16.17 26.64
C PRO A 729 -17.29 -16.17 25.66
N GLU A 730 -17.60 -15.87 24.40
CA GLU A 730 -16.65 -15.77 23.31
C GLU A 730 -16.34 -14.30 22.98
N PHE A 731 -15.08 -13.93 23.19
CA PHE A 731 -14.52 -12.66 22.77
C PHE A 731 -14.24 -12.72 21.27
N LYS A 732 -15.02 -11.92 20.55
CA LYS A 732 -14.95 -11.81 19.10
C LYS A 732 -15.32 -10.40 18.66
N LYS A 733 -14.44 -9.77 17.87
CA LYS A 733 -14.61 -8.38 17.44
C LYS A 733 -15.49 -8.29 16.20
N SER A 734 -15.23 -9.14 15.22
CA SER A 734 -15.99 -9.23 13.98
C SER A 734 -16.36 -10.67 13.65
N ASP A 735 -17.35 -10.83 12.77
CA ASP A 735 -17.69 -12.09 12.13
C ASP A 735 -17.41 -12.00 10.62
N PRO A 736 -16.93 -13.07 9.97
CA PRO A 736 -16.62 -13.07 8.54
C PRO A 736 -17.81 -12.68 7.65
N VAL A 737 -19.03 -13.05 8.05
CA VAL A 737 -20.26 -12.75 7.32
C VAL A 737 -20.92 -11.49 7.87
N GLY A 738 -21.01 -11.40 9.21
CA GLY A 738 -21.75 -10.34 9.89
C GLY A 738 -21.02 -9.00 10.06
N GLY A 739 -19.73 -8.93 9.71
CA GLY A 739 -18.90 -7.75 9.93
C GLY A 739 -18.64 -7.48 11.42
N SER A 740 -18.43 -6.21 11.79
CA SER A 740 -18.15 -5.82 13.18
C SER A 740 -19.35 -6.11 14.10
N LEU A 741 -19.12 -6.84 15.20
CA LEU A 741 -20.18 -7.21 16.14
C LEU A 741 -20.53 -6.10 17.13
N ARG A 742 -19.62 -5.15 17.40
CA ARG A 742 -19.82 -4.09 18.39
C ARG A 742 -19.22 -2.78 17.90
N ARG A 743 -19.90 -1.66 18.14
CA ARG A 743 -19.39 -0.31 17.82
C ARG A 743 -18.15 0.06 18.65
N ARG A 744 -18.05 -0.44 19.88
CA ARG A 744 -16.87 -0.33 20.76
C ARG A 744 -16.53 -1.71 21.32
N TYR A 745 -15.29 -2.15 21.13
CA TYR A 745 -14.80 -3.46 21.57
C TYR A 745 -13.81 -3.28 22.72
N ASP A 746 -14.33 -3.07 23.93
CA ASP A 746 -13.54 -2.87 25.15
C ASP A 746 -13.36 -4.21 25.88
N LEU A 747 -12.20 -4.85 25.64
CA LEU A 747 -11.86 -6.15 26.21
C LEU A 747 -11.82 -6.14 27.75
N ALA A 748 -11.32 -5.05 28.35
CA ALA A 748 -11.17 -4.96 29.80
C ALA A 748 -12.54 -4.90 30.48
N LYS A 749 -13.43 -4.03 29.97
CA LYS A 749 -14.80 -3.94 30.47
C LYS A 749 -15.54 -5.26 30.31
N LEU A 750 -15.48 -5.89 29.14
CA LEU A 750 -16.16 -7.16 28.87
C LEU A 750 -15.64 -8.30 29.74
N SER A 751 -14.32 -8.37 29.95
CA SER A 751 -13.71 -9.36 30.84
C SER A 751 -14.26 -9.26 32.25
N ARG A 752 -14.37 -8.05 32.80
CA ARG A 752 -14.95 -7.82 34.13
C ARG A 752 -16.44 -8.17 34.16
N THR A 753 -17.22 -7.76 33.16
CA THR A 753 -18.65 -8.07 33.05
C THR A 753 -18.91 -9.57 33.02
N PHE A 754 -18.14 -10.33 32.25
CA PHE A 754 -18.31 -11.78 32.16
C PHE A 754 -17.89 -12.51 33.43
N VAL A 755 -16.83 -12.05 34.12
CA VAL A 755 -16.46 -12.59 35.44
C VAL A 755 -17.58 -12.34 36.45
N GLN A 756 -18.16 -11.13 36.46
CA GLN A 756 -19.30 -10.80 37.32
C GLN A 756 -20.55 -11.64 37.01
N ALA A 757 -20.77 -11.97 35.73
CA ALA A 757 -21.83 -12.88 35.30
C ALA A 757 -21.58 -14.36 35.69
N GLY A 758 -20.44 -14.68 36.30
CA GLY A 758 -20.08 -16.03 36.73
C GLY A 758 -19.60 -16.93 35.59
N ALA A 759 -18.96 -16.37 34.56
CA ALA A 759 -18.35 -17.15 33.49
C ALA A 759 -17.26 -18.09 34.04
N PRO A 760 -17.37 -19.42 33.86
CA PRO A 760 -16.38 -20.36 34.38
C PRO A 760 -15.13 -20.46 33.51
N ALA A 761 -15.16 -19.94 32.29
CA ALA A 761 -14.03 -19.86 31.37
C ALA A 761 -14.29 -18.76 30.32
N MET A 762 -13.24 -18.33 29.63
CA MET A 762 -13.33 -17.37 28.52
C MET A 762 -12.85 -18.02 27.22
N ALA A 763 -13.55 -17.79 26.12
CA ALA A 763 -13.09 -18.17 24.78
C ALA A 763 -12.65 -16.92 24.01
N VAL A 764 -11.46 -16.89 23.44
CA VAL A 764 -10.92 -15.70 22.76
C VAL A 764 -10.53 -16.05 21.33
N ASN A 765 -11.18 -15.41 20.35
CA ASN A 765 -10.73 -15.48 18.97
C ASN A 765 -9.54 -14.55 18.77
N CYS A 766 -8.40 -15.10 18.35
CA CYS A 766 -7.16 -14.34 18.18
C CYS A 766 -6.74 -14.16 16.71
N ASP A 767 -7.59 -14.59 15.77
CA ASP A 767 -7.34 -14.40 14.34
C ASP A 767 -7.66 -12.95 13.88
N PRO A 768 -6.71 -12.26 13.23
CA PRO A 768 -6.87 -10.86 12.85
C PRO A 768 -7.70 -10.65 11.58
N ILE A 769 -7.74 -11.61 10.65
CA ILE A 769 -8.34 -11.43 9.32
C ILE A 769 -9.85 -11.71 9.36
N PHE A 770 -10.24 -12.89 9.84
CA PHE A 770 -11.62 -13.38 9.87
C PHE A 770 -12.39 -12.87 11.09
N PHE A 771 -11.73 -12.70 12.24
CA PHE A 771 -12.40 -12.38 13.51
C PHE A 771 -11.96 -11.05 14.14
N GLY A 772 -10.98 -10.37 13.55
CA GLY A 772 -10.49 -9.07 13.99
C GLY A 772 -9.80 -9.06 15.35
N GLY A 773 -9.38 -10.24 15.84
CA GLY A 773 -8.72 -10.43 17.13
C GLY A 773 -7.19 -10.40 17.03
N SER A 774 -6.53 -10.58 18.17
CA SER A 774 -5.07 -10.62 18.24
C SER A 774 -4.56 -11.54 19.35
N LEU A 775 -3.28 -11.92 19.31
CA LEU A 775 -2.64 -12.67 20.40
C LEU A 775 -2.57 -11.87 21.71
N SER A 776 -2.48 -10.53 21.64
CA SER A 776 -2.51 -9.64 22.81
C SER A 776 -3.88 -9.62 23.50
N ASP A 777 -4.95 -9.97 22.78
CA ASP A 777 -6.29 -10.06 23.38
C ASP A 777 -6.34 -11.19 24.43
N ILE A 778 -5.63 -12.30 24.19
CA ILE A 778 -5.52 -13.41 25.15
C ILE A 778 -4.84 -12.92 26.44
N GLN A 779 -3.74 -12.17 26.32
CA GLN A 779 -3.03 -11.61 27.48
C GLN A 779 -3.92 -10.66 28.26
N THR A 780 -4.57 -9.73 27.56
CA THR A 780 -5.47 -8.73 28.15
C THR A 780 -6.63 -9.40 28.89
N VAL A 781 -7.32 -10.36 28.25
CA VAL A 781 -8.43 -11.09 28.88
C VAL A 781 -7.93 -11.89 30.09
N ARG A 782 -6.79 -12.57 30.00
CA ARG A 782 -6.22 -13.34 31.12
C ARG A 782 -5.89 -12.47 32.32
N GLU A 783 -5.35 -11.28 32.09
CA GLU A 783 -4.99 -10.31 33.13
C GLU A 783 -6.23 -9.67 33.75
N GLU A 784 -7.15 -9.18 32.94
CA GLU A 784 -8.35 -8.50 33.43
C GLU A 784 -9.31 -9.47 34.15
N THR A 785 -9.39 -10.73 33.70
CA THR A 785 -10.14 -11.76 34.44
C THR A 785 -9.50 -12.10 35.78
N ALA A 786 -8.16 -12.08 35.87
CA ALA A 786 -7.46 -12.27 37.14
C ALA A 786 -7.73 -11.11 38.11
N LYS A 787 -7.65 -9.87 37.64
CA LYS A 787 -7.97 -8.68 38.44
C LYS A 787 -9.43 -8.72 38.91
N ALA A 788 -10.37 -8.96 37.99
CA ALA A 788 -11.79 -9.03 38.31
C ALA A 788 -12.11 -10.12 39.35
N ALA A 789 -11.51 -11.30 39.22
CA ALA A 789 -11.71 -12.39 40.17
C ALA A 789 -11.15 -12.07 41.56
N LEU A 790 -10.01 -11.36 41.63
CA LEU A 790 -9.43 -10.88 42.88
C LEU A 790 -10.32 -9.82 43.56
N ASP A 791 -10.97 -8.95 42.80
CA ASP A 791 -11.89 -7.95 43.34
C ASP A 791 -13.16 -8.58 43.96
N MET A 792 -13.51 -9.81 43.55
CA MET A 792 -14.72 -10.55 43.98
C MET A 792 -14.46 -11.57 45.11
N MET A 793 -13.34 -11.47 45.83
CA MET A 793 -12.94 -12.38 46.91
C MET A 793 -14.08 -12.75 47.89
N SER A 794 -14.44 -14.04 47.93
CA SER A 794 -15.29 -14.66 48.95
C SER A 794 -14.50 -15.69 49.81
N GLU A 795 -15.05 -16.09 50.97
CA GLU A 795 -14.40 -16.98 51.94
C GLU A 795 -14.04 -18.39 51.38
N ASP A 796 -14.63 -18.81 50.26
CA ASP A 796 -14.45 -20.12 49.63
C ASP A 796 -13.28 -20.23 48.62
N GLY A 797 -12.52 -19.14 48.44
CA GLY A 797 -11.37 -19.09 47.52
C GLY A 797 -11.71 -18.58 46.13
N VAL A 798 -10.70 -18.01 45.44
CA VAL A 798 -10.87 -17.35 44.13
C VAL A 798 -10.55 -18.32 42.99
N VAL A 799 -11.55 -18.71 42.20
CA VAL A 799 -11.35 -19.44 40.94
C VAL A 799 -11.24 -18.44 39.80
N VAL A 800 -10.03 -18.27 39.26
CA VAL A 800 -9.80 -17.37 38.12
C VAL A 800 -10.15 -18.09 36.81
N PRO A 801 -11.03 -17.55 35.95
CA PRO A 801 -11.42 -18.21 34.72
C PRO A 801 -10.23 -18.49 33.78
N PRO A 802 -10.10 -19.71 33.25
CA PRO A 802 -9.10 -20.07 32.25
C PRO A 802 -9.49 -19.59 30.85
N VAL A 803 -8.51 -19.44 29.97
CA VAL A 803 -8.68 -18.90 28.60
C VAL A 803 -8.51 -20.00 27.54
N LEU A 804 -9.56 -20.23 26.76
CA LEU A 804 -9.55 -21.02 25.53
C LEU A 804 -9.19 -20.13 24.34
N ALA A 805 -8.05 -20.41 23.71
CA ALA A 805 -7.68 -19.78 22.45
C ALA A 805 -8.41 -20.44 21.28
N MET A 806 -9.16 -19.63 20.54
CA MET A 806 -9.83 -20.01 19.31
C MET A 806 -9.08 -19.39 18.13
N ASP A 807 -8.56 -20.24 17.25
CA ASP A 807 -7.90 -19.90 16.00
C ASP A 807 -7.93 -21.13 15.08
N LEU A 808 -7.58 -20.97 13.81
CA LEU A 808 -7.32 -22.08 12.91
C LEU A 808 -5.88 -22.59 13.12
N ILE A 809 -5.72 -23.59 13.98
CA ILE A 809 -4.40 -24.14 14.29
C ILE A 809 -4.03 -25.22 13.26
N LEU A 810 -3.06 -24.89 12.40
CA LEU A 810 -2.58 -25.78 11.34
C LEU A 810 -1.20 -26.37 11.64
N TYR A 811 -0.39 -25.64 12.41
CA TYR A 811 1.00 -26.01 12.70
C TYR A 811 1.37 -25.87 14.17
N PRO A 812 2.35 -26.67 14.66
CA PRO A 812 2.82 -26.60 16.05
C PRO A 812 3.31 -25.22 16.47
N TYR A 813 3.83 -24.45 15.51
CA TYR A 813 4.34 -23.10 15.71
C TYR A 813 3.33 -22.20 16.44
N GLN A 814 2.06 -22.28 16.05
CA GLN A 814 0.98 -21.51 16.66
C GLN A 814 0.77 -21.89 18.13
N LEU A 815 0.93 -23.17 18.48
CA LEU A 815 0.80 -23.65 19.87
C LEU A 815 1.81 -22.98 20.79
N TYR A 816 3.07 -22.86 20.37
CA TYR A 816 4.09 -22.17 21.17
C TYR A 816 3.76 -20.69 21.35
N LYS A 817 3.28 -20.02 20.30
CA LYS A 817 2.83 -18.61 20.40
C LYS A 817 1.67 -18.45 21.37
N LEU A 818 0.63 -19.28 21.25
CA LEU A 818 -0.53 -19.26 22.14
C LEU A 818 -0.10 -19.51 23.59
N ARG A 819 0.92 -20.34 23.81
CA ARG A 819 1.42 -20.65 25.14
C ARG A 819 2.08 -19.43 25.78
N LEU A 820 2.91 -18.71 25.02
CA LEU A 820 3.53 -17.45 25.45
C LEU A 820 2.50 -16.32 25.63
N ALA A 821 1.41 -16.33 24.87
CA ALA A 821 0.29 -15.42 25.06
C ALA A 821 -0.53 -15.71 26.32
N GLY A 822 -0.31 -16.86 26.97
CA GLY A 822 -1.01 -17.24 28.19
C GLY A 822 -2.34 -17.95 27.96
N ALA A 823 -2.52 -18.66 26.84
CA ALA A 823 -3.68 -19.53 26.68
C ALA A 823 -3.56 -20.79 27.59
N ASP A 824 -4.71 -21.26 28.08
CA ASP A 824 -4.83 -22.45 28.95
C ASP A 824 -5.39 -23.66 28.17
N ALA A 825 -6.28 -23.39 27.23
CA ALA A 825 -6.86 -24.38 26.33
C ALA A 825 -6.77 -23.90 24.87
N ILE A 826 -6.87 -24.85 23.93
CA ILE A 826 -6.88 -24.57 22.48
C ILE A 826 -8.05 -25.27 21.79
N SER A 827 -8.49 -24.72 20.66
CA SER A 827 -9.42 -25.39 19.75
C SER A 827 -8.69 -25.88 18.49
N LEU A 828 -8.87 -27.15 18.14
CA LEU A 828 -8.46 -27.74 16.85
C LEU A 828 -9.71 -27.99 16.00
N ILE A 829 -9.67 -27.73 14.70
CA ILE A 829 -10.82 -27.94 13.81
C ILE A 829 -10.61 -29.25 13.04
N ALA A 830 -11.44 -30.26 13.32
CA ALA A 830 -11.30 -31.58 12.70
C ALA A 830 -11.42 -31.51 11.18
N GLY A 831 -12.37 -30.72 10.66
CA GLY A 831 -12.55 -30.52 9.23
C GLY A 831 -11.33 -29.92 8.51
N ALA A 832 -10.43 -29.22 9.21
CA ALA A 832 -9.24 -28.59 8.61
C ALA A 832 -7.96 -29.44 8.72
N LEU A 833 -8.00 -30.56 9.47
CA LEU A 833 -6.83 -31.34 9.83
C LEU A 833 -6.98 -32.80 9.42
N ALA A 834 -5.97 -33.35 8.75
CA ALA A 834 -5.91 -34.79 8.55
C ALA A 834 -5.76 -35.50 9.91
N ALA A 835 -6.24 -36.75 10.03
CA ALA A 835 -6.19 -37.50 11.30
C ALA A 835 -4.78 -37.57 11.92
N LYS A 836 -3.74 -37.70 11.09
CA LYS A 836 -2.34 -37.67 11.53
C LYS A 836 -1.91 -36.32 12.12
N ASP A 837 -2.39 -35.22 11.54
CA ASP A 837 -2.06 -33.86 11.97
C ASP A 837 -2.80 -33.53 13.27
N LEU A 838 -4.04 -33.99 13.40
CA LEU A 838 -4.83 -33.89 14.63
C LEU A 838 -4.14 -34.63 15.79
N LEU A 839 -3.62 -35.84 15.54
CA LEU A 839 -2.83 -36.59 16.53
C LEU A 839 -1.50 -35.89 16.86
N TYR A 840 -0.83 -35.35 15.85
CA TYR A 840 0.46 -34.68 16.02
C TYR A 840 0.33 -33.38 16.83
N LEU A 841 -0.65 -32.54 16.51
CA LEU A 841 -0.91 -31.28 17.21
C LEU A 841 -1.41 -31.52 18.63
N SER A 842 -2.27 -32.52 18.85
CA SER A 842 -2.72 -32.87 20.22
C SER A 842 -1.56 -33.32 21.12
N LYS A 843 -0.62 -34.13 20.60
CA LYS A 843 0.58 -34.52 21.35
C LYS A 843 1.47 -33.33 21.74
N ILE A 844 1.65 -32.38 20.83
CA ILE A 844 2.44 -31.18 21.11
C ILE A 844 1.70 -30.26 22.10
N ALA A 845 0.40 -30.10 21.93
CA ALA A 845 -0.43 -29.34 22.85
C ALA A 845 -0.34 -29.91 24.28
N ALA A 846 -0.40 -31.23 24.43
CA ALA A 846 -0.19 -31.90 25.71
C ALA A 846 1.22 -31.62 26.30
N SER A 847 2.27 -31.63 25.47
CA SER A 847 3.63 -31.27 25.92
C SER A 847 3.77 -29.83 26.40
N LEU A 848 2.90 -28.94 25.91
CA LEU A 848 2.79 -27.53 26.33
C LEU A 848 1.76 -27.31 27.44
N GLN A 849 1.21 -28.39 28.01
CA GLN A 849 0.19 -28.37 29.06
C GLN A 849 -1.12 -27.66 28.66
N PHE A 850 -1.46 -27.68 27.38
CA PHE A 850 -2.77 -27.24 26.91
C PHE A 850 -3.84 -28.30 27.13
N GLN A 851 -5.04 -27.84 27.42
CA GLN A 851 -6.24 -28.65 27.28
C GLN A 851 -6.81 -28.50 25.88
N VAL A 852 -7.02 -29.62 25.20
CA VAL A 852 -7.33 -29.66 23.76
C VAL A 852 -8.81 -29.92 23.55
N PHE A 853 -9.49 -28.98 22.88
CA PHE A 853 -10.87 -29.12 22.43
C PHE A 853 -10.90 -29.30 20.91
N VAL A 854 -11.61 -30.31 20.42
CA VAL A 854 -11.74 -30.53 18.97
C VAL A 854 -13.13 -30.11 18.50
N LYS A 855 -13.17 -29.22 17.51
CA LYS A 855 -14.38 -28.73 16.87
C LYS A 855 -14.80 -29.64 15.73
N VAL A 856 -16.07 -30.05 15.74
CA VAL A 856 -16.66 -30.98 14.76
C VAL A 856 -17.97 -30.44 14.19
N THR A 857 -18.23 -30.75 12.92
CA THR A 857 -19.46 -30.37 12.20
C THR A 857 -20.16 -31.54 11.52
N SER A 858 -19.62 -32.76 11.65
CA SER A 858 -20.14 -33.98 11.03
C SER A 858 -19.77 -35.25 11.82
N GLU A 859 -20.45 -36.35 11.54
CA GLU A 859 -20.11 -37.66 12.11
C GLU A 859 -18.77 -38.21 11.60
N VAL A 860 -18.38 -37.91 10.36
CA VAL A 860 -17.08 -38.36 9.81
C VAL A 860 -15.93 -37.76 10.61
N GLN A 861 -16.04 -36.46 10.95
CA GLN A 861 -15.09 -35.79 11.81
C GLN A 861 -15.08 -36.37 13.23
N MET A 862 -16.24 -36.76 13.78
CA MET A 862 -16.30 -37.45 15.08
C MET A 862 -15.58 -38.80 15.05
N ARG A 863 -15.80 -39.61 14.00
CA ARG A 863 -15.09 -40.88 13.82
C ARG A 863 -13.58 -40.66 13.71
N ALA A 864 -13.13 -39.60 13.04
CA ALA A 864 -11.72 -39.24 13.00
C ALA A 864 -11.17 -38.93 14.41
N VAL A 865 -11.93 -38.21 15.23
CA VAL A 865 -11.54 -37.93 16.63
C VAL A 865 -11.48 -39.21 17.48
N MET A 866 -12.39 -40.17 17.26
CA MET A 866 -12.38 -41.46 17.97
C MET A 866 -11.12 -42.29 17.72
N THR A 867 -10.35 -42.00 16.66
CA THR A 867 -9.08 -42.68 16.40
C THR A 867 -7.96 -42.27 17.37
N LEU A 868 -8.11 -41.14 18.06
CA LEU A 868 -7.12 -40.64 19.02
C LEU A 868 -7.10 -41.48 20.30
N GLU A 869 -5.94 -41.56 20.94
CA GLU A 869 -5.78 -42.27 22.21
C GLU A 869 -6.53 -41.54 23.34
N LYS A 870 -7.05 -42.30 24.30
CA LYS A 870 -7.73 -41.75 25.48
C LYS A 870 -6.79 -40.79 26.22
N GLY A 871 -7.27 -39.58 26.52
CA GLY A 871 -6.47 -38.51 27.13
C GLY A 871 -5.78 -37.55 26.15
N SER A 872 -5.86 -37.80 24.84
CA SER A 872 -5.31 -36.87 23.82
C SER A 872 -6.13 -35.58 23.68
N ILE A 873 -7.40 -35.64 24.05
CA ILE A 873 -8.34 -34.52 23.99
C ILE A 873 -9.11 -34.42 25.31
N HIS A 874 -9.60 -33.21 25.60
CA HIS A 874 -10.26 -32.84 26.83
C HIS A 874 -11.74 -32.47 26.62
N GLY A 875 -12.13 -32.17 25.38
CA GLY A 875 -13.52 -31.96 25.01
C GLY A 875 -13.76 -31.88 23.51
N LEU A 876 -15.05 -31.89 23.16
CA LEU A 876 -15.56 -31.68 21.80
C LEU A 876 -16.42 -30.42 21.74
N ILE A 877 -16.32 -29.70 20.63
CA ILE A 877 -17.15 -28.54 20.33
C ILE A 877 -18.00 -28.86 19.09
N PHE A 878 -19.29 -29.09 19.28
CA PHE A 878 -20.25 -29.27 18.20
C PHE A 878 -20.64 -27.90 17.65
N SER A 879 -20.33 -27.64 16.39
CA SER A 879 -20.53 -26.31 15.82
C SER A 879 -21.72 -26.22 14.88
N ASN A 880 -22.58 -25.23 15.11
CA ASN A 880 -23.62 -24.78 14.18
C ASN A 880 -23.07 -23.82 13.11
N ARG A 881 -21.76 -23.82 12.88
CA ARG A 881 -21.13 -23.02 11.83
C ARG A 881 -20.80 -23.92 10.66
N LEU A 882 -21.32 -23.57 9.49
CA LEU A 882 -21.04 -24.24 8.23
C LEU A 882 -19.63 -23.86 7.79
N LEU A 883 -18.75 -24.85 7.62
CA LEU A 883 -17.35 -24.60 7.25
C LEU A 883 -17.20 -24.19 5.77
N GLU A 884 -18.21 -24.49 4.94
CA GLU A 884 -18.19 -24.21 3.50
C GLU A 884 -18.24 -22.71 3.19
N ASP A 885 -19.06 -21.95 3.91
CA ASP A 885 -19.33 -20.53 3.70
C ASP A 885 -19.24 -19.68 4.98
N TYR A 886 -18.90 -20.30 6.11
CA TYR A 886 -18.85 -19.68 7.44
C TYR A 886 -20.19 -19.13 7.95
N MET A 887 -21.30 -19.46 7.28
CA MET A 887 -22.66 -19.13 7.71
C MET A 887 -23.06 -19.95 8.95
N TYR A 888 -24.15 -19.54 9.59
CA TYR A 888 -24.72 -20.26 10.72
C TYR A 888 -25.91 -21.11 10.30
N ASP A 889 -25.99 -22.34 10.82
CA ASP A 889 -27.26 -23.06 10.89
C ASP A 889 -28.18 -22.34 11.88
N LEU A 890 -29.20 -21.65 11.34
CA LEU A 890 -30.18 -20.91 12.12
C LEU A 890 -31.21 -21.80 12.84
N THR A 891 -31.20 -23.11 12.63
CA THR A 891 -32.12 -24.02 13.31
C THR A 891 -31.48 -24.69 14.52
N GLY A 892 -30.13 -24.69 14.59
CA GLY A 892 -29.37 -25.46 15.58
C GLY A 892 -29.47 -26.97 15.40
N ALA A 893 -30.10 -27.43 14.31
CA ALA A 893 -30.32 -28.84 14.01
C ALA A 893 -29.00 -29.57 13.74
N GLN A 894 -27.99 -28.88 13.22
CA GLN A 894 -26.67 -29.47 12.95
C GLN A 894 -26.04 -30.04 14.23
N ALA A 895 -25.80 -29.22 15.26
CA ALA A 895 -25.25 -29.71 16.52
C ALA A 895 -26.17 -30.73 17.21
N LEU A 896 -27.49 -30.51 17.17
CA LEU A 896 -28.45 -31.41 17.81
C LEU A 896 -28.48 -32.79 17.14
N SER A 897 -28.35 -32.85 15.81
CA SER A 897 -28.29 -34.12 15.06
C SER A 897 -27.04 -34.92 15.42
N LEU A 898 -25.89 -34.26 15.58
CA LEU A 898 -24.64 -34.91 15.98
C LEU A 898 -24.74 -35.44 17.40
N LEU A 899 -25.30 -34.67 18.33
CA LEU A 899 -25.54 -35.11 19.72
C LEU A 899 -26.56 -36.26 19.84
N LYS A 900 -27.36 -36.53 18.81
CA LYS A 900 -28.34 -37.62 18.78
C LYS A 900 -27.89 -38.80 17.91
N SER A 901 -26.69 -38.74 17.33
CA SER A 901 -26.17 -39.78 16.44
C SER A 901 -25.67 -41.00 17.21
N ASP A 902 -25.76 -42.18 16.60
CA ASP A 902 -25.17 -43.41 17.17
C ASP A 902 -23.65 -43.25 17.37
N THR A 903 -22.99 -42.52 16.47
CA THR A 903 -21.56 -42.17 16.54
C THR A 903 -21.23 -41.40 17.83
N PHE A 904 -22.14 -40.58 18.35
CA PHE A 904 -21.93 -39.87 19.61
C PHE A 904 -21.97 -40.79 20.83
N GLU A 905 -22.88 -41.77 20.84
CA GLU A 905 -22.96 -42.75 21.92
C GLU A 905 -21.70 -43.64 21.95
N GLU A 906 -21.21 -44.09 20.79
CA GLU A 906 -19.92 -44.80 20.70
C GLU A 906 -18.75 -43.94 21.20
N LEU A 907 -18.79 -42.63 20.91
CA LEU A 907 -17.75 -41.70 21.37
C LEU A 907 -17.81 -41.49 22.88
N LYS A 908 -19.01 -41.41 23.49
CA LYS A 908 -19.17 -41.38 24.95
C LYS A 908 -18.64 -42.64 25.61
N GLU A 909 -18.89 -43.82 25.05
CA GLU A 909 -18.37 -45.07 25.60
C GLU A 909 -16.83 -45.10 25.59
N ARG A 910 -16.22 -44.61 24.50
CA ARG A 910 -14.76 -44.62 24.33
C ARG A 910 -14.04 -43.49 25.09
N HIS A 911 -14.64 -42.30 25.14
CA HIS A 911 -14.05 -41.06 25.66
C HIS A 911 -14.92 -40.38 26.75
N GLY A 912 -15.68 -41.12 27.55
CA GLY A 912 -16.70 -40.56 28.47
C GLY A 912 -16.26 -39.63 29.61
N ASP A 913 -14.98 -39.25 29.70
CA ASP A 913 -14.47 -38.28 30.69
C ASP A 913 -14.21 -36.89 30.08
N ILE A 914 -14.47 -36.70 28.78
CA ILE A 914 -14.29 -35.42 28.09
C ILE A 914 -15.54 -34.53 28.20
N GLN A 915 -15.37 -33.23 28.02
CA GLN A 915 -16.47 -32.26 28.04
C GLN A 915 -17.12 -32.11 26.65
N PHE A 916 -18.44 -31.94 26.60
CA PHE A 916 -19.18 -31.74 25.34
C PHE A 916 -19.78 -30.34 25.32
N LEU A 917 -19.34 -29.51 24.37
CA LEU A 917 -19.75 -28.12 24.25
C LEU A 917 -20.43 -27.88 22.91
N VAL A 918 -21.39 -26.95 22.87
CA VAL A 918 -22.02 -26.50 21.61
C VAL A 918 -21.58 -25.07 21.29
N GLN A 919 -21.21 -24.78 20.04
CA GLN A 919 -20.85 -23.43 19.59
C GLN A 919 -21.82 -22.94 18.50
N GLY A 920 -22.42 -21.76 18.67
CA GLY A 920 -23.28 -21.18 17.64
C GLY A 920 -23.92 -19.85 18.03
N ARG A 921 -24.42 -19.12 17.03
CA ARG A 921 -25.26 -17.92 17.20
C ARG A 921 -26.72 -18.27 17.52
N VAL A 922 -27.16 -19.49 17.19
CA VAL A 922 -28.59 -19.76 16.96
C VAL A 922 -29.09 -20.91 17.81
N GLY A 923 -30.31 -20.74 18.33
CA GLY A 923 -30.83 -21.46 19.49
C GLY A 923 -30.40 -20.87 20.84
N LEU A 924 -29.58 -19.80 20.86
CA LEU A 924 -29.13 -19.12 22.09
C LEU A 924 -29.51 -17.62 22.10
N ILE A 925 -30.34 -17.20 21.13
CA ILE A 925 -30.89 -15.85 20.98
C ILE A 925 -32.36 -15.99 20.54
N GLY A 926 -33.28 -15.26 21.17
CA GLY A 926 -34.72 -15.27 20.86
C GLY A 926 -35.57 -15.91 21.97
N ASP A 927 -36.90 -15.87 21.83
CA ASP A 927 -37.83 -16.44 22.82
C ASP A 927 -37.68 -17.98 22.96
N ASP A 928 -37.19 -18.65 21.90
CA ASP A 928 -36.96 -20.10 21.86
C ASP A 928 -35.57 -20.53 22.41
N ALA A 929 -34.73 -19.58 22.88
CA ALA A 929 -33.36 -19.86 23.29
C ALA A 929 -33.28 -20.83 24.48
N THR A 930 -34.21 -20.70 25.43
CA THR A 930 -34.27 -21.60 26.59
C THR A 930 -34.64 -23.03 26.21
N ASP A 931 -35.46 -23.21 25.17
CA ASP A 931 -35.90 -24.54 24.77
C ASP A 931 -34.82 -25.28 23.98
N TYR A 932 -34.03 -24.58 23.18
CA TYR A 932 -32.86 -25.18 22.55
C TYR A 932 -31.79 -25.57 23.58
N VAL A 933 -31.52 -24.73 24.59
CA VAL A 933 -30.59 -25.09 25.70
C VAL A 933 -31.04 -26.37 26.39
N LYS A 934 -32.34 -26.53 26.68
CA LYS A 934 -32.88 -27.79 27.23
C LYS A 934 -32.61 -28.96 26.31
N GLN A 935 -32.88 -28.82 25.01
CA GLN A 935 -32.70 -29.90 24.04
C GLN A 935 -31.24 -30.35 23.93
N ILE A 936 -30.27 -29.43 23.89
CA ILE A 936 -28.85 -29.80 23.83
C ILE A 936 -28.34 -30.36 25.17
N LYS A 937 -28.86 -29.88 26.31
CA LYS A 937 -28.57 -30.43 27.64
C LYS A 937 -29.09 -31.87 27.77
N GLU A 938 -30.34 -32.11 27.39
CA GLU A 938 -30.95 -33.45 27.35
C GLU A 938 -30.22 -34.40 26.40
N ALA A 939 -29.68 -33.87 25.29
CA ALA A 939 -28.85 -34.64 24.37
C ALA A 939 -27.43 -34.92 24.90
N GLY A 940 -27.02 -34.33 26.03
CA GLY A 940 -25.77 -34.64 26.73
C GLY A 940 -24.66 -33.59 26.59
N ALA A 941 -24.96 -32.36 26.14
CA ALA A 941 -23.99 -31.26 26.17
C ALA A 941 -23.86 -30.68 27.59
N THR A 942 -22.63 -30.42 28.01
CA THR A 942 -22.29 -29.84 29.32
C THR A 942 -22.40 -28.30 29.32
N GLY A 943 -22.29 -27.67 28.15
CA GLY A 943 -22.36 -26.22 28.05
C GLY A 943 -22.31 -25.70 26.61
N ALA A 944 -22.29 -24.37 26.47
CA ALA A 944 -22.22 -23.69 25.19
C ALA A 944 -21.18 -22.55 25.17
N ILE A 945 -20.56 -22.33 24.01
CA ILE A 945 -19.69 -21.18 23.71
C ILE A 945 -20.51 -20.13 22.95
N VAL A 946 -20.56 -18.91 23.49
CA VAL A 946 -21.54 -17.88 23.10
C VAL A 946 -20.86 -16.54 22.86
N GLY A 947 -20.88 -16.05 21.61
CA GLY A 947 -20.21 -14.79 21.22
C GLY A 947 -21.18 -13.70 20.79
N SER A 948 -21.64 -13.76 19.53
CA SER A 948 -22.47 -12.72 18.89
C SER A 948 -23.74 -12.38 19.68
N CYS A 949 -24.33 -13.32 20.45
CA CYS A 949 -25.48 -13.07 21.32
C CYS A 949 -25.23 -12.01 22.39
N LEU A 950 -24.01 -12.02 22.93
CA LEU A 950 -23.61 -11.18 24.06
C LEU A 950 -23.21 -9.77 23.61
N ALA A 951 -23.35 -9.47 22.32
CA ALA A 951 -23.04 -8.17 21.72
C ALA A 951 -24.22 -7.19 21.74
N ASP A 952 -25.46 -7.70 21.65
CA ASP A 952 -26.65 -6.88 21.39
C ASP A 952 -27.50 -6.54 22.64
N LYS A 953 -27.32 -7.24 23.77
CA LYS A 953 -28.10 -7.10 25.01
C LYS A 953 -27.20 -7.01 26.26
N ASP A 954 -27.79 -6.71 27.42
CA ASP A 954 -27.09 -6.82 28.72
C ASP A 954 -26.56 -8.25 28.88
N ALA A 955 -25.24 -8.39 28.80
CA ALA A 955 -24.54 -9.65 28.78
C ALA A 955 -24.75 -10.45 30.07
N ILE A 956 -24.90 -9.76 31.22
CA ILE A 956 -25.10 -10.40 32.52
C ILE A 956 -26.47 -11.09 32.52
N VAL A 957 -27.53 -10.34 32.22
CA VAL A 957 -28.91 -10.85 32.20
C VAL A 957 -29.03 -12.02 31.21
N THR A 958 -28.41 -11.91 30.05
CA THR A 958 -28.45 -12.96 29.02
C THR A 958 -27.77 -14.24 29.50
N MET A 959 -26.59 -14.13 30.12
CA MET A 959 -25.87 -15.28 30.67
C MET A 959 -26.63 -15.92 31.85
N GLU A 960 -27.17 -15.13 32.77
CA GLU A 960 -27.98 -15.64 33.88
C GLU A 960 -29.23 -16.38 33.39
N THR A 961 -29.91 -15.83 32.38
CA THR A 961 -31.10 -16.45 31.79
C THR A 961 -30.77 -17.81 31.20
N LEU A 962 -29.68 -17.92 30.43
CA LEU A 962 -29.28 -19.18 29.80
C LEU A 962 -28.74 -20.21 30.82
N ARG A 963 -28.12 -19.77 31.91
CA ARG A 963 -27.60 -20.65 32.97
C ARG A 963 -28.69 -21.24 33.87
N ASN A 964 -29.81 -20.52 34.02
CA ASN A 964 -30.94 -20.95 34.87
C ASN A 964 -31.84 -22.01 34.20
N VAL A 965 -31.55 -22.39 32.96
CA VAL A 965 -32.19 -23.48 32.21
C VAL A 965 -31.52 -24.81 32.53
#